data_AF-A0A3P9HZD8-F1
#
_entry.id   AF-A0A3P9HZD8-F1
#
_cell.length_a   1.000
_cell.length_b   1.000
_cell.length_c   1.000
_cell.angle_alpha   90.00
_cell.angle_beta   90.00
_cell.angle_gamma   90.00
#
_symmetry.space_group_name_H-M   'P 1'
#
loop_
_entity.id
_entity.type
_entity.pdbx_description
1 polymer ?
#
loop_
_entity_poly.entity_id
_entity_poly.type
_entity_poly.pdbx_seq_one_letter_code
_entity_poly.pdbx_strand_id
1 'polypeptide(L)'
;MECRKRKRPSESYGHSDKVDDRRSPAGTAFRSKGSSQVQEGVCLPGTSATFSGSGTLVWWPWEPCVTMTTGLLMAVVLAVAQAWCVNAIHENLLWFSQLMEVEREISFRTECGLYYSYYKQMLQAPSIQEGLLELIHDNLTESRRTINLLQRMNIYQEVFLSVLYRLLPIKTYLEPVYFYIYTVFSLQAVYVIALYLTAWLLSGSWLAGALAGLWYILNRVDTTRVEFTISLRENWSLPFLALQVATITCYLRPQLTSFQQKVMVWLMFVTTFCFCLTWQFNQFILLIQALIIYTLDCVDLLTTTQVTTLYLVQVSGLLSVWLLQFCNSMILGSLVLSFIVAALFVRHCQTDLKVGGLLVRLSKILLHSVLVFLLTFTINYLTKKALQVRSDEHIFKFIKSKFALRPTRDFDASLYLCEEAFGLLPLDTLERLADTLLLYPYVPTLLLLSGTLAVAAFRNLSCSEGGSAEEKKGAAEAFRSDVAYNLLHTLLYGLVAFSTMRMKYIWTGHMCAVAAHGVCSAELWTLLLRTLRCNSRTLLRIVRCAVPLLIVGFLYFKFWPKLMNELSELREFYDPDTVELMTWISTKTPKQAVFAGSMQLLAGIKLCTGRVLTNHPHYEDKDLRDRTRQVYQVYARRSPEEVYGILRAAGADYVVLENSICYERRHRRGCRLRDLLDLANGHIMDGPGENDPDLTPAEHPRFCEAIQTDGAAYTALFSRTFQNKTFHVYRLKKKRRKTPRSPAEPAATP
;
A
#
# COMPACT_ATOMS: atom_id res chain seq x y z
N MET A 1 -70.96 25.87 -11.57
CA MET A 1 -70.21 26.91 -12.30
C MET A 1 -69.26 26.17 -13.23
N GLU A 2 -69.77 25.74 -14.39
CA GLU A 2 -69.69 26.48 -15.67
C GLU A 2 -68.23 26.55 -16.16
N CYS A 3 -67.85 26.15 -17.37
CA CYS A 3 -68.57 25.83 -18.60
C CYS A 3 -67.60 24.99 -19.48
N ARG A 4 -68.03 23.86 -20.07
CA ARG A 4 -68.46 23.70 -21.48
C ARG A 4 -67.37 24.02 -22.53
N LYS A 5 -67.19 23.32 -23.65
CA LYS A 5 -67.76 22.08 -24.26
C LYS A 5 -67.14 21.99 -25.69
N ARG A 6 -66.89 20.75 -26.17
CA ARG A 6 -67.16 20.21 -27.54
C ARG A 6 -66.39 20.84 -28.73
N LYS A 7 -66.13 20.17 -29.87
CA LYS A 7 -66.68 18.96 -30.53
C LYS A 7 -65.72 18.53 -31.67
N ARG A 8 -65.66 17.22 -31.98
CA ARG A 8 -65.25 16.62 -33.28
C ARG A 8 -66.27 16.99 -34.41
N PRO A 9 -66.24 16.52 -35.70
CA PRO A 9 -65.42 15.47 -36.34
C PRO A 9 -65.05 15.66 -37.87
N SER A 10 -64.29 14.69 -38.40
CA SER A 10 -64.25 14.05 -39.75
C SER A 10 -64.82 14.72 -41.02
N GLU A 11 -64.06 14.62 -42.14
CA GLU A 11 -64.43 14.22 -43.53
C GLU A 11 -63.15 14.40 -44.41
N SER A 12 -62.58 13.40 -45.09
CA SER A 12 -62.94 12.65 -46.32
C SER A 12 -62.93 13.46 -47.64
N TYR A 13 -62.47 12.80 -48.72
CA TYR A 13 -62.25 13.22 -50.12
C TYR A 13 -60.90 13.92 -50.38
N GLY A 14 -60.04 13.53 -51.33
CA GLY A 14 -60.17 12.66 -52.51
C GLY A 14 -59.67 13.42 -53.76
N HIS A 15 -59.10 12.70 -54.74
CA HIS A 15 -58.56 13.16 -56.04
C HIS A 15 -57.25 13.99 -56.03
N SER A 16 -56.33 13.87 -56.99
CA SER A 16 -56.03 12.86 -58.03
C SER A 16 -54.72 13.28 -58.71
N ASP A 17 -53.96 12.26 -59.13
CA ASP A 17 -53.15 12.16 -60.36
C ASP A 17 -51.97 13.12 -60.66
N LYS A 18 -50.79 12.48 -60.74
CA LYS A 18 -49.81 12.47 -61.85
C LYS A 18 -48.69 11.49 -61.45
N VAL A 19 -48.69 10.22 -61.86
CA VAL A 19 -48.41 9.61 -63.18
C VAL A 19 -46.99 9.90 -63.69
N ASP A 20 -46.28 8.77 -63.90
CA ASP A 20 -45.14 8.50 -64.78
C ASP A 20 -43.71 8.87 -64.33
N ASP A 21 -42.69 8.03 -64.44
CA ASP A 21 -42.61 6.68 -65.02
C ASP A 21 -41.28 5.98 -64.64
N ARG A 22 -41.30 4.66 -64.76
CA ARG A 22 -40.20 3.73 -65.16
C ARG A 22 -39.04 3.31 -64.23
N ARG A 23 -39.11 1.98 -63.99
CA ARG A 23 -38.10 0.93 -64.28
C ARG A 23 -37.11 0.54 -63.18
N SER A 24 -37.45 -0.58 -62.53
CA SER A 24 -36.49 -1.65 -62.18
C SER A 24 -35.82 -2.21 -63.46
N PRO A 25 -34.63 -2.83 -63.34
CA PRO A 25 -34.63 -4.29 -63.22
C PRO A 25 -33.61 -4.88 -62.25
N ALA A 26 -33.98 -6.09 -61.83
CA ALA A 26 -33.23 -7.17 -61.20
C ALA A 26 -31.68 -7.12 -61.15
N GLY A 27 -31.18 -7.49 -59.97
CA GLY A 27 -30.23 -8.59 -59.84
C GLY A 27 -28.76 -8.21 -59.66
N THR A 28 -28.24 -8.35 -58.43
CA THR A 28 -27.02 -9.11 -58.16
C THR A 28 -26.79 -9.27 -56.66
N ALA A 29 -26.74 -10.51 -56.21
CA ALA A 29 -26.31 -10.88 -54.88
C ALA A 29 -24.81 -10.54 -54.72
N PHE A 30 -24.45 -9.75 -53.71
CA PHE A 30 -23.09 -9.70 -53.19
C PHE A 30 -23.10 -9.93 -51.68
N ARG A 31 -22.56 -11.09 -51.33
CA ARG A 31 -22.39 -11.65 -50.00
C ARG A 31 -21.25 -10.90 -49.29
N SER A 32 -21.57 -9.92 -48.45
CA SER A 32 -20.58 -9.33 -47.54
C SER A 32 -20.60 -10.11 -46.21
N LYS A 33 -19.45 -10.69 -45.86
CA LYS A 33 -19.22 -11.38 -44.59
C LYS A 33 -19.17 -10.34 -43.47
N GLY A 34 -20.30 -10.07 -42.83
CA GLY A 34 -20.35 -9.35 -41.56
C GLY A 34 -19.83 -10.24 -40.42
N SER A 35 -18.66 -9.92 -39.87
CA SER A 35 -18.16 -10.52 -38.64
C SER A 35 -18.93 -9.97 -37.45
N SER A 36 -20.04 -10.60 -37.10
CA SER A 36 -20.78 -10.34 -35.87
C SER A 36 -19.97 -10.82 -34.66
N GLN A 37 -19.28 -9.91 -33.98
CA GLN A 37 -18.79 -10.12 -32.61
C GLN A 37 -20.00 -10.04 -31.66
N VAL A 38 -20.33 -11.17 -31.05
CA VAL A 38 -21.31 -11.26 -29.97
C VAL A 38 -20.59 -10.88 -28.69
N GLN A 39 -20.90 -9.70 -28.16
CA GLN A 39 -20.40 -9.19 -26.89
C GLN A 39 -21.40 -9.64 -25.81
N GLU A 40 -21.07 -10.72 -25.10
CA GLU A 40 -21.82 -11.15 -23.91
C GLU A 40 -21.59 -10.12 -22.78
N GLY A 41 -22.56 -9.21 -22.61
CA GLY A 41 -22.57 -8.20 -21.56
C GLY A 41 -23.09 -8.76 -20.24
N VAL A 42 -22.38 -8.46 -19.14
CA VAL A 42 -22.85 -8.70 -17.77
C VAL A 42 -23.86 -7.61 -17.43
N CYS A 43 -25.14 -7.98 -17.28
CA CYS A 43 -26.18 -7.08 -16.78
C CYS A 43 -26.12 -7.03 -15.24
N LEU A 44 -25.80 -5.86 -14.68
CA LEU A 44 -26.13 -5.51 -13.28
C LEU A 44 -27.62 -5.11 -13.21
N PRO A 45 -28.30 -5.28 -12.07
CA PRO A 45 -29.75 -5.47 -12.04
C PRO A 45 -30.53 -4.21 -12.41
N GLY A 46 -31.50 -4.39 -13.31
CA GLY A 46 -32.59 -3.44 -13.54
C GLY A 46 -32.69 -2.89 -14.95
N THR A 47 -33.09 -3.72 -15.93
CA THR A 47 -33.97 -3.29 -17.04
C THR A 47 -34.45 -4.48 -17.86
N SER A 48 -35.77 -4.60 -17.97
CA SER A 48 -36.48 -5.40 -18.97
C SER A 48 -36.50 -4.64 -20.30
N ALA A 49 -35.95 -5.23 -21.37
CA ALA A 49 -36.13 -4.73 -22.72
C ALA A 49 -36.49 -5.90 -23.64
N THR A 50 -37.75 -5.91 -24.07
CA THR A 50 -38.30 -6.81 -25.09
C THR A 50 -37.73 -6.47 -26.47
N PHE A 51 -37.14 -7.44 -27.16
CA PHE A 51 -36.80 -7.33 -28.58
C PHE A 51 -37.45 -8.48 -29.36
N SER A 52 -38.31 -8.13 -30.32
CA SER A 52 -38.95 -9.03 -31.28
C SER A 52 -38.13 -9.07 -32.56
N GLY A 53 -37.84 -10.26 -33.09
CA GLY A 53 -37.18 -10.45 -34.39
C GLY A 53 -36.44 -11.77 -34.49
N SER A 54 -37.10 -12.75 -35.12
CA SER A 54 -36.80 -14.19 -35.26
C SER A 54 -35.36 -14.63 -35.52
N GLY A 55 -34.96 -15.73 -34.87
CA GLY A 55 -33.97 -16.68 -35.41
C GLY A 55 -32.77 -17.03 -34.53
N THR A 56 -32.89 -17.06 -33.20
CA THR A 56 -31.81 -17.50 -32.30
C THR A 56 -32.33 -18.38 -31.18
N LEU A 57 -31.60 -19.47 -30.93
CA LEU A 57 -31.76 -20.40 -29.82
C LEU A 57 -32.01 -19.61 -28.52
N VAL A 58 -33.11 -19.92 -27.85
CA VAL A 58 -33.58 -19.27 -26.61
C VAL A 58 -32.51 -19.39 -25.54
N TRP A 59 -31.79 -18.30 -25.27
CA TRP A 59 -31.08 -18.13 -24.00
C TRP A 59 -32.16 -17.93 -22.95
N TRP A 60 -32.33 -18.89 -22.04
CA TRP A 60 -33.30 -18.74 -20.98
C TRP A 60 -32.89 -17.61 -20.04
N PRO A 61 -33.82 -16.76 -19.56
CA PRO A 61 -33.51 -15.55 -18.79
C PRO A 61 -32.82 -15.80 -17.43
N TRP A 62 -32.66 -17.05 -17.00
CA TRP A 62 -32.05 -17.43 -15.73
C TRP A 62 -30.53 -17.71 -15.79
N GLU A 63 -29.94 -18.01 -16.94
CA GLU A 63 -28.50 -18.35 -17.03
C GLU A 63 -27.54 -17.21 -16.61
N PRO A 64 -27.76 -15.93 -17.02
CA PRO A 64 -26.92 -14.82 -16.55
C PRO A 64 -27.09 -14.56 -15.04
N CYS A 65 -28.29 -14.82 -14.52
CA CYS A 65 -28.58 -14.68 -13.09
C CYS A 65 -27.82 -15.75 -12.30
N VAL A 66 -27.90 -17.02 -12.73
CA VAL A 66 -27.22 -18.14 -12.07
C VAL A 66 -25.70 -17.99 -12.10
N THR A 67 -25.13 -17.55 -13.22
CA THR A 67 -23.68 -17.32 -13.32
C THR A 67 -23.23 -16.17 -12.43
N MET A 68 -24.01 -15.10 -12.34
CA MET A 68 -23.71 -13.97 -11.45
C MET A 68 -23.84 -14.34 -9.97
N THR A 69 -24.90 -15.05 -9.57
CA THR A 69 -25.07 -15.52 -8.18
C THR A 69 -23.97 -16.51 -7.79
N THR A 70 -23.61 -17.43 -8.69
CA THR A 70 -22.54 -18.40 -8.46
C THR A 70 -21.19 -17.69 -8.30
N GLY A 71 -20.88 -16.73 -9.17
CA GLY A 71 -19.63 -15.96 -9.09
C GLY A 71 -19.53 -15.14 -7.80
N LEU A 72 -20.61 -14.46 -7.38
CA LEU A 72 -20.64 -13.71 -6.13
C LEU A 72 -20.51 -14.62 -4.90
N LEU A 73 -21.18 -15.77 -4.91
CA LEU A 73 -21.05 -16.77 -3.84
C LEU A 73 -19.60 -17.27 -3.73
N MET A 74 -18.97 -17.59 -4.87
CA MET A 74 -17.56 -18.02 -4.90
C MET A 74 -16.60 -16.93 -4.41
N ALA A 75 -16.87 -15.65 -4.72
CA ALA A 75 -16.09 -14.54 -4.18
C ALA A 75 -16.15 -14.50 -2.65
N VAL A 76 -17.34 -14.67 -2.06
CA VAL A 76 -17.52 -14.72 -0.60
C VAL A 76 -16.83 -15.93 0.01
N VAL A 77 -16.97 -17.11 -0.59
CA VAL A 77 -16.33 -18.35 -0.10
C VAL A 77 -14.81 -18.19 -0.06
N LEU A 78 -14.19 -17.68 -1.12
CA LEU A 78 -12.73 -17.47 -1.16
C LEU A 78 -12.28 -16.38 -0.18
N ALA A 79 -13.07 -15.34 0.01
CA ALA A 79 -12.79 -14.26 0.95
C ALA A 79 -12.83 -14.75 2.41
N VAL A 80 -13.84 -15.54 2.75
CA VAL A 80 -13.96 -16.19 4.07
C VAL A 80 -12.84 -17.20 4.26
N ALA A 81 -12.51 -18.00 3.25
CA ALA A 81 -11.40 -18.94 3.29
C ALA A 81 -10.06 -18.24 3.56
N GLN A 82 -9.81 -17.07 2.95
CA GLN A 82 -8.61 -16.27 3.22
C GLN A 82 -8.57 -15.77 4.67
N ALA A 83 -9.67 -15.18 5.16
CA ALA A 83 -9.72 -14.68 6.55
C ALA A 83 -9.54 -15.82 7.56
N TRP A 84 -10.17 -16.97 7.32
CA TRP A 84 -10.03 -18.16 8.14
C TRP A 84 -8.59 -18.71 8.10
N CYS A 85 -7.99 -18.81 6.91
CA CYS A 85 -6.62 -19.30 6.73
C CYS A 85 -5.61 -18.43 7.49
N VAL A 86 -5.68 -17.10 7.32
CA VAL A 86 -4.81 -16.17 8.04
C VAL A 86 -5.00 -16.29 9.56
N ASN A 87 -6.25 -16.40 10.02
CA ASN A 87 -6.55 -16.53 11.44
C ASN A 87 -6.03 -17.84 12.03
N ALA A 88 -6.26 -18.96 11.35
CA ALA A 88 -5.79 -20.28 11.78
C ALA A 88 -4.26 -20.34 11.84
N ILE A 89 -3.57 -19.80 10.84
CA ILE A 89 -2.11 -19.74 10.82
C ILE A 89 -1.58 -18.85 11.94
N HIS A 90 -2.19 -17.69 12.16
CA HIS A 90 -1.81 -16.80 13.26
C HIS A 90 -1.95 -17.50 14.62
N GLU A 91 -3.09 -18.18 14.84
CA GLU A 91 -3.34 -18.94 16.06
C GLU A 91 -2.33 -20.07 16.24
N ASN A 92 -2.09 -20.88 15.21
CA ASN A 92 -1.25 -22.06 15.29
C ASN A 92 0.24 -21.73 15.41
N LEU A 93 0.70 -20.60 14.84
CA LEU A 93 2.11 -20.20 14.90
C LEU A 93 2.51 -19.49 16.19
N LEU A 94 1.56 -18.85 16.88
CA LEU A 94 1.84 -18.12 18.13
C LEU A 94 1.28 -18.81 19.36
N TRP A 95 0.34 -19.75 19.18
CA TRP A 95 -0.55 -20.24 20.23
C TRP A 95 -1.30 -19.09 20.91
N PHE A 96 -1.77 -18.13 20.11
CA PHE A 96 -2.14 -16.80 20.57
C PHE A 96 -3.25 -16.81 21.63
N SER A 97 -4.22 -17.72 21.53
CA SER A 97 -5.33 -17.80 22.47
C SER A 97 -4.93 -18.20 23.89
N GLN A 98 -3.85 -18.96 24.06
CA GLN A 98 -3.40 -19.43 25.38
C GLN A 98 -2.36 -18.52 26.02
N LEU A 99 -1.76 -17.61 25.25
CA LEU A 99 -0.81 -16.63 25.77
C LEU A 99 -1.45 -15.70 26.80
N MET A 100 -0.67 -15.31 27.82
CA MET A 100 -1.06 -14.24 28.74
C MET A 100 -1.11 -12.87 28.03
N GLU A 101 -1.81 -11.89 28.59
CA GLU A 101 -1.94 -10.55 27.99
C GLU A 101 -0.58 -9.93 27.64
N VAL A 102 0.40 -10.00 28.55
CA VAL A 102 1.74 -9.45 28.32
C VAL A 102 2.46 -10.15 27.16
N GLU A 103 2.33 -11.48 27.05
CA GLU A 103 2.94 -12.26 25.98
C GLU A 103 2.29 -11.95 24.62
N ARG A 104 0.95 -11.83 24.59
CA ARG A 104 0.22 -11.35 23.41
C ARG A 104 0.69 -9.97 23.00
N GLU A 105 0.91 -9.06 23.94
CA GLU A 105 1.39 -7.72 23.64
C GLU A 105 2.83 -7.69 23.12
N ILE A 106 3.72 -8.53 23.66
CA ILE A 106 5.10 -8.68 23.17
C ILE A 106 5.13 -9.19 21.72
N SER A 107 4.14 -9.99 21.30
CA SER A 107 4.02 -10.44 19.90
C SER A 107 3.87 -9.26 18.92
N PHE A 108 3.31 -8.12 19.35
CA PHE A 108 3.22 -6.89 18.55
C PHE A 108 4.57 -6.15 18.52
N ARG A 109 5.49 -6.66 17.71
CA ARG A 109 6.84 -6.09 17.59
C ARG A 109 6.85 -4.76 16.83
N THR A 110 7.85 -3.92 17.15
CA THR A 110 8.17 -2.68 16.39
C THR A 110 6.99 -1.71 16.28
N GLU A 111 6.69 -1.17 15.10
CA GLU A 111 5.58 -0.25 14.85
C GLU A 111 4.21 -0.84 15.25
N CYS A 112 4.05 -2.17 15.19
CA CYS A 112 2.77 -2.80 15.50
C CYS A 112 2.37 -2.59 16.96
N GLY A 113 3.34 -2.69 17.88
CA GLY A 113 3.11 -2.44 19.30
C GLY A 113 2.80 -0.98 19.58
N LEU A 114 3.45 -0.07 18.85
CA LEU A 114 3.18 1.36 18.94
C LEU A 114 1.74 1.68 18.52
N TYR A 115 1.27 1.18 17.38
CA TYR A 115 -0.10 1.43 16.92
C TYR A 115 -1.14 0.82 17.88
N TYR A 116 -0.94 -0.43 18.30
CA TYR A 116 -1.85 -1.07 19.25
C TYR A 116 -1.88 -0.34 20.61
N SER A 117 -0.78 0.28 21.05
CA SER A 117 -0.75 1.07 22.28
C SER A 117 -1.70 2.28 22.25
N TYR A 118 -1.89 2.92 21.09
CA TYR A 118 -2.83 4.05 20.97
C TYR A 118 -4.29 3.59 21.01
N TYR A 119 -4.59 2.43 20.42
CA TYR A 119 -5.89 1.79 20.57
C TYR A 119 -6.17 1.47 22.04
N LYS A 120 -5.20 0.90 22.76
CA LYS A 120 -5.30 0.62 24.21
C LYS A 120 -5.52 1.91 25.02
N GLN A 121 -4.77 2.97 24.73
CA GLN A 121 -4.92 4.28 25.38
C GLN A 121 -6.35 4.83 25.26
N MET A 122 -6.95 4.80 24.06
CA MET A 122 -8.33 5.23 23.84
C MET A 122 -9.38 4.42 24.61
N LEU A 123 -9.11 3.12 24.82
CA LEU A 123 -9.99 2.24 25.58
C LEU A 123 -9.87 2.44 27.09
N GLN A 124 -8.68 2.77 27.57
CA GLN A 124 -8.39 3.03 28.98
C GLN A 124 -8.84 4.43 29.42
N ALA A 125 -8.94 5.38 28.49
CA ALA A 125 -9.42 6.73 28.77
C ALA A 125 -10.87 6.73 29.30
N PRO A 126 -11.19 7.54 30.33
CA PRO A 126 -12.52 7.55 30.97
C PRO A 126 -13.64 7.93 29.98
N SER A 127 -13.38 8.83 29.03
CA SER A 127 -14.32 9.21 27.96
C SER A 127 -13.65 9.19 26.59
N ILE A 128 -14.45 9.10 25.51
CA ILE A 128 -13.92 9.16 24.13
C ILE A 128 -13.28 10.54 23.87
N GLN A 129 -13.90 11.61 24.37
CA GLN A 129 -13.39 12.97 24.20
C GLN A 129 -12.04 13.16 24.91
N GLU A 130 -11.90 12.63 26.13
CA GLU A 130 -10.66 12.70 26.88
C GLU A 130 -9.56 11.87 26.21
N GLY A 131 -9.87 10.65 25.74
CA GLY A 131 -8.92 9.86 24.96
C GLY A 131 -8.45 10.56 23.69
N LEU A 132 -9.36 11.22 22.96
CA LEU A 132 -8.98 12.03 21.79
C LEU A 132 -8.08 13.21 22.18
N LEU A 133 -8.39 13.89 23.28
CA LEU A 133 -7.60 15.02 23.76
C LEU A 133 -6.18 14.57 24.17
N GLU A 134 -6.07 13.42 24.85
CA GLU A 134 -4.79 12.80 25.21
C GLU A 134 -3.97 12.43 23.98
N LEU A 135 -4.59 11.91 22.91
CA LEU A 135 -3.88 11.60 21.67
C LEU A 135 -3.43 12.86 20.88
N ILE A 136 -4.20 13.94 20.95
CA ILE A 136 -3.87 15.23 20.32
C ILE A 136 -2.75 15.96 21.08
N HIS A 137 -2.72 15.83 22.41
CA HIS A 137 -1.72 16.45 23.29
C HIS A 137 -0.88 15.40 23.99
N ASP A 138 -0.36 14.43 23.23
CA ASP A 138 0.36 13.30 23.79
C ASP A 138 1.77 13.69 24.25
N ASN A 139 2.05 13.44 25.53
CA ASN A 139 3.37 13.63 26.15
C ASN A 139 4.01 12.32 26.62
N LEU A 140 3.38 11.19 26.31
CA LEU A 140 3.81 9.85 26.73
C LEU A 140 4.61 9.12 25.66
N THR A 141 4.43 9.48 24.38
CA THR A 141 5.14 8.85 23.27
C THR A 141 6.57 9.36 23.13
N GLU A 142 6.76 10.68 23.20
CA GLU A 142 8.07 11.32 23.05
C GLU A 142 8.40 12.15 24.29
N SER A 143 9.45 11.75 25.02
CA SER A 143 9.80 12.47 26.24
C SER A 143 10.22 13.92 25.94
N ARG A 144 9.84 14.84 26.83
CA ARG A 144 10.06 16.30 26.75
C ARG A 144 9.37 17.00 25.58
N ARG A 145 8.45 16.33 24.88
CA ARG A 145 7.70 16.88 23.77
C ARG A 145 6.23 16.54 23.92
N THR A 146 5.38 17.40 23.37
CA THR A 146 3.96 17.11 23.21
C THR A 146 3.70 17.05 21.71
N ILE A 147 3.12 15.95 21.24
CA ILE A 147 2.89 15.71 19.82
C ILE A 147 1.42 15.38 19.56
N ASN A 148 0.92 15.84 18.41
CA ASN A 148 -0.39 15.42 17.91
C ASN A 148 -0.23 14.12 17.11
N LEU A 149 -0.68 13.02 17.70
CA LEU A 149 -0.56 11.70 17.09
C LEU A 149 -1.47 11.54 15.87
N LEU A 150 -2.64 12.17 15.87
CA LEU A 150 -3.58 12.15 14.74
C LEU A 150 -3.05 12.91 13.52
N GLN A 151 -2.23 13.93 13.74
CA GLN A 151 -1.57 14.65 12.66
C GLN A 151 -0.41 13.84 12.04
N ARG A 152 0.31 13.06 12.85
CA ARG A 152 1.61 12.48 12.46
C ARG A 152 1.63 10.97 12.18
N MET A 153 0.82 10.17 12.87
CA MET A 153 0.99 8.70 12.92
C MET A 153 -0.04 7.89 12.11
N ASN A 154 -0.92 8.56 11.37
CA ASN A 154 -2.05 7.94 10.63
C ASN A 154 -2.84 6.95 11.50
N ILE A 155 -3.20 7.31 12.74
CA ILE A 155 -3.84 6.40 13.72
C ILE A 155 -5.39 6.43 13.71
N TYR A 156 -6.01 6.87 12.60
CA TYR A 156 -7.46 7.05 12.53
C TYR A 156 -8.22 5.72 12.63
N GLN A 157 -7.66 4.64 12.09
CA GLN A 157 -8.24 3.31 12.19
C GLN A 157 -8.26 2.81 13.64
N GLU A 158 -7.22 3.06 14.44
CA GLU A 158 -7.21 2.70 15.85
C GLU A 158 -8.26 3.51 16.62
N VAL A 159 -8.35 4.82 16.37
CA VAL A 159 -9.35 5.67 17.01
C VAL A 159 -10.76 5.23 16.62
N PHE A 160 -11.03 5.02 15.33
CA PHE A 160 -12.33 4.56 14.85
C PHE A 160 -12.74 3.23 15.50
N LEU A 161 -11.83 2.25 15.57
CA LEU A 161 -12.13 0.97 16.20
C LEU A 161 -12.33 1.08 17.70
N SER A 162 -11.56 1.93 18.38
CA SER A 162 -11.74 2.15 19.83
C SER A 162 -13.12 2.75 20.14
N VAL A 163 -13.60 3.67 19.30
CA VAL A 163 -14.94 4.25 19.39
C VAL A 163 -15.99 3.17 19.13
N LEU A 164 -15.83 2.39 18.07
CA LEU A 164 -16.77 1.31 17.73
C LEU A 164 -16.88 0.27 18.86
N TYR A 165 -15.74 -0.13 19.45
CA TYR A 165 -15.67 -1.07 20.56
C TYR A 165 -16.28 -0.52 21.86
N ARG A 166 -16.23 0.80 22.07
CA ARG A 166 -16.85 1.46 23.23
C ARG A 166 -18.36 1.69 23.08
N LEU A 167 -18.83 1.96 21.86
CA LEU A 167 -20.23 2.28 21.60
C LEU A 167 -21.11 1.04 21.39
N LEU A 168 -20.57 -0.01 20.77
CA LEU A 168 -21.29 -1.26 20.54
C LEU A 168 -21.10 -2.24 21.71
N PRO A 169 -22.05 -3.17 21.95
CA PRO A 169 -21.93 -4.19 22.99
C PRO A 169 -20.94 -5.30 22.59
N ILE A 170 -19.76 -4.96 22.08
CA ILE A 170 -18.73 -5.93 21.64
C ILE A 170 -17.97 -6.46 22.87
N LYS A 171 -17.82 -5.64 23.90
CA LYS A 171 -17.15 -5.97 25.17
C LYS A 171 -17.68 -7.23 25.86
N THR A 172 -18.92 -7.60 25.62
CA THR A 172 -19.54 -8.80 26.19
C THR A 172 -19.12 -10.10 25.48
N TYR A 173 -18.63 -10.01 24.24
CA TYR A 173 -18.34 -11.18 23.41
C TYR A 173 -16.86 -11.32 23.08
N LEU A 174 -16.10 -10.22 23.04
CA LEU A 174 -14.75 -10.24 22.50
C LEU A 174 -13.80 -9.30 23.25
N GLU A 175 -12.61 -9.79 23.59
CA GLU A 175 -11.56 -8.96 24.15
C GLU A 175 -11.05 -7.91 23.14
N PRO A 176 -10.53 -6.77 23.60
CA PRO A 176 -10.09 -5.70 22.70
C PRO A 176 -9.04 -6.12 21.67
N VAL A 177 -8.12 -7.01 22.05
CA VAL A 177 -7.04 -7.51 21.18
C VAL A 177 -7.63 -8.31 20.01
N TYR A 178 -8.54 -9.25 20.27
CA TYR A 178 -9.17 -10.05 19.23
C TYR A 178 -10.05 -9.20 18.31
N PHE A 179 -10.79 -8.23 18.85
CA PHE A 179 -11.59 -7.33 18.01
C PHE A 179 -10.71 -6.57 17.01
N TYR A 180 -9.56 -6.09 17.46
CA TYR A 180 -8.59 -5.41 16.63
C TYR A 180 -8.02 -6.34 15.54
N ILE A 181 -7.52 -7.53 15.92
CA ILE A 181 -6.92 -8.49 14.98
C ILE A 181 -7.93 -9.00 13.96
N TYR A 182 -9.12 -9.42 14.40
CA TYR A 182 -10.15 -9.96 13.52
C TYR A 182 -10.67 -8.92 12.53
N THR A 183 -10.67 -7.63 12.91
CA THR A 183 -10.98 -6.56 11.96
C THR A 183 -9.96 -6.48 10.83
N VAL A 184 -8.66 -6.57 11.14
CA VAL A 184 -7.61 -6.58 10.12
C VAL A 184 -7.70 -7.81 9.23
N PHE A 185 -7.97 -9.00 9.79
CA PHE A 185 -8.15 -10.22 9.01
C PHE A 185 -9.40 -10.14 8.11
N SER A 186 -10.47 -9.52 8.60
CA SER A 186 -11.68 -9.27 7.79
C SER A 186 -11.40 -8.31 6.63
N LEU A 187 -10.54 -7.32 6.81
CA LEU A 187 -10.10 -6.46 5.70
C LEU A 187 -9.33 -7.22 4.62
N GLN A 188 -8.63 -8.32 4.95
CA GLN A 188 -8.00 -9.17 3.94
C GLN A 188 -9.03 -9.93 3.10
N ALA A 189 -10.19 -10.29 3.66
CA ALA A 189 -11.30 -10.83 2.89
C ALA A 189 -11.79 -9.81 1.84
N VAL A 190 -11.90 -8.53 2.23
CA VAL A 190 -12.25 -7.43 1.32
C VAL A 190 -11.23 -7.28 0.19
N TYR A 191 -9.93 -7.43 0.48
CA TYR A 191 -8.87 -7.44 -0.53
C TYR A 191 -9.10 -8.53 -1.58
N VAL A 192 -9.35 -9.77 -1.14
CA VAL A 192 -9.59 -10.91 -2.05
C VAL A 192 -10.83 -10.69 -2.91
N ILE A 193 -11.92 -10.14 -2.33
CA ILE A 193 -13.11 -9.78 -3.10
C ILE A 193 -12.77 -8.74 -4.18
N ALA A 194 -12.03 -7.69 -3.82
CA ALA A 194 -11.64 -6.67 -4.78
C ALA A 194 -10.76 -7.22 -5.92
N LEU A 195 -9.83 -8.11 -5.59
CA LEU A 195 -8.98 -8.80 -6.56
C LEU A 195 -9.80 -9.72 -7.47
N TYR A 196 -10.71 -10.51 -6.89
CA TYR A 196 -11.64 -11.38 -7.60
C TYR A 196 -12.47 -10.58 -8.61
N LEU A 197 -13.06 -9.48 -8.15
CA LEU A 197 -13.87 -8.58 -8.99
C LEU A 197 -13.02 -7.97 -10.11
N THR A 198 -11.79 -7.55 -9.83
CA THR A 198 -10.88 -7.03 -10.86
C THR A 198 -10.59 -8.08 -11.94
N ALA A 199 -10.26 -9.30 -11.56
CA ALA A 199 -10.00 -10.40 -12.50
C ALA A 199 -11.26 -10.79 -13.31
N TRP A 200 -12.44 -10.79 -12.68
CA TRP A 200 -13.71 -11.02 -13.36
C TRP A 200 -14.02 -9.89 -14.35
N LEU A 201 -13.86 -8.63 -13.94
CA LEU A 201 -14.04 -7.47 -14.81
C LEU A 201 -13.07 -7.47 -16.00
N LEU A 202 -11.83 -7.96 -15.84
CA LEU A 202 -10.91 -8.02 -16.97
C LEU A 202 -11.27 -9.13 -17.96
N SER A 203 -11.54 -10.34 -17.46
CA SER A 203 -11.72 -11.56 -18.28
C SER A 203 -13.15 -11.84 -18.77
N GLY A 204 -14.15 -11.26 -18.10
CA GLY A 204 -15.57 -11.59 -18.29
C GLY A 204 -15.99 -12.96 -17.73
N SER A 205 -15.15 -13.63 -16.93
CA SER A 205 -15.45 -14.94 -16.33
C SER A 205 -15.20 -14.94 -14.83
N TRP A 206 -16.16 -15.49 -14.07
CA TRP A 206 -16.04 -15.68 -12.62
C TRP A 206 -14.93 -16.69 -12.26
N LEU A 207 -14.59 -17.60 -13.19
CA LEU A 207 -13.51 -18.57 -13.03
C LEU A 207 -12.13 -17.89 -12.93
N ALA A 208 -11.96 -16.74 -13.60
CA ALA A 208 -10.74 -15.93 -13.47
C ALA A 208 -10.62 -15.33 -12.07
N GLY A 209 -11.74 -14.85 -11.52
CA GLY A 209 -11.79 -14.39 -10.13
C GLY A 209 -11.40 -15.51 -9.17
N ALA A 210 -11.94 -16.71 -9.39
CA ALA A 210 -11.65 -17.86 -8.54
C ALA A 210 -10.17 -18.25 -8.58
N LEU A 211 -9.58 -18.28 -9.78
CA LEU A 211 -8.16 -18.57 -9.97
C LEU A 211 -7.26 -17.49 -9.33
N ALA A 212 -7.61 -16.20 -9.47
CA ALA A 212 -6.88 -15.11 -8.83
C ALA A 212 -6.93 -15.19 -7.30
N GLY A 213 -8.11 -15.47 -6.72
CA GLY A 213 -8.26 -15.67 -5.28
C GLY A 213 -7.48 -16.88 -4.75
N LEU A 214 -7.51 -18.01 -5.49
CA LEU A 214 -6.75 -19.20 -5.12
C LEU A 214 -5.23 -18.94 -5.16
N TRP A 215 -4.71 -18.30 -6.21
CA TRP A 215 -3.31 -17.93 -6.28
C TRP A 215 -2.90 -16.96 -5.17
N TYR A 216 -3.78 -16.04 -4.78
CA TYR A 216 -3.53 -15.12 -3.68
C TYR A 216 -3.36 -15.86 -2.34
N ILE A 217 -4.26 -16.82 -2.05
CA ILE A 217 -4.22 -17.66 -0.84
C ILE A 217 -2.97 -18.55 -0.83
N LEU A 218 -2.65 -19.19 -1.96
CA LEU A 218 -1.52 -20.14 -2.04
C LEU A 218 -0.15 -19.45 -2.00
N ASN A 219 -0.02 -18.25 -2.56
CA ASN A 219 1.22 -17.47 -2.54
C ASN A 219 1.27 -16.48 -1.36
N ARG A 220 0.62 -16.80 -0.22
CA ARG A 220 0.48 -15.93 0.96
C ARG A 220 1.78 -15.24 1.38
N VAL A 221 2.91 -15.96 1.38
CA VAL A 221 4.24 -15.46 1.78
C VAL A 221 4.70 -14.26 0.93
N ASP A 222 4.26 -14.20 -0.31
CA ASP A 222 4.60 -13.15 -1.28
C ASP A 222 3.47 -12.15 -1.50
N THR A 223 2.22 -12.47 -1.12
CA THR A 223 1.04 -11.60 -1.29
C THR A 223 0.68 -10.80 -0.05
N THR A 224 0.93 -11.32 1.15
CA THR A 224 0.64 -10.61 2.40
C THR A 224 1.60 -11.01 3.53
N ARG A 225 1.68 -10.18 4.57
CA ARG A 225 2.44 -10.46 5.80
C ARG A 225 1.62 -10.20 7.07
N VAL A 226 0.31 -10.13 6.89
CA VAL A 226 -0.67 -9.82 7.92
C VAL A 226 -0.62 -10.79 9.10
N GLU A 227 -0.19 -12.03 8.88
CA GLU A 227 -0.13 -13.08 9.90
C GLU A 227 0.83 -12.77 11.08
N PHE A 228 1.93 -12.04 10.82
CA PHE A 228 2.94 -11.70 11.84
C PHE A 228 3.02 -10.20 12.13
N THR A 229 2.53 -9.37 11.23
CA THR A 229 2.69 -7.91 11.31
C THR A 229 1.35 -7.19 11.15
N ILE A 230 0.35 -7.66 11.91
CA ILE A 230 -1.09 -7.35 11.76
C ILE A 230 -1.34 -5.84 11.64
N SER A 231 -0.85 -5.05 12.61
CA SER A 231 -1.13 -3.62 12.73
C SER A 231 -0.47 -2.72 11.69
N LEU A 232 0.37 -3.25 10.79
CA LEU A 232 1.03 -2.42 9.79
C LEU A 232 0.03 -1.71 8.88
N ARG A 233 0.31 -0.44 8.58
CA ARG A 233 -0.55 0.44 7.77
C ARG A 233 -0.92 -0.14 6.40
N GLU A 234 0.02 -0.87 5.79
CA GLU A 234 -0.18 -1.54 4.51
C GLU A 234 -1.33 -2.56 4.57
N ASN A 235 -1.46 -3.32 5.66
CA ASN A 235 -2.53 -4.32 5.81
C ASN A 235 -3.91 -3.67 5.92
N TRP A 236 -3.99 -2.43 6.43
CA TRP A 236 -5.20 -1.63 6.45
C TRP A 236 -5.51 -1.02 5.08
N SER A 237 -4.48 -0.48 4.40
CA SER A 237 -4.67 0.36 3.23
C SER A 237 -4.80 -0.40 1.92
N LEU A 238 -4.06 -1.50 1.74
CA LEU A 238 -4.07 -2.27 0.51
C LEU A 238 -5.45 -2.80 0.11
N PRO A 239 -6.34 -3.23 1.03
CA PRO A 239 -7.74 -3.56 0.70
C PRO A 239 -8.49 -2.40 0.04
N PHE A 240 -8.31 -1.18 0.53
CA PHE A 240 -8.92 0.01 -0.06
C PHE A 240 -8.31 0.36 -1.43
N LEU A 241 -7.01 0.16 -1.60
CA LEU A 241 -6.34 0.30 -2.91
C LEU A 241 -6.89 -0.71 -3.92
N ALA A 242 -7.04 -1.98 -3.54
CA ALA A 242 -7.58 -3.01 -4.42
C ALA A 242 -9.02 -2.69 -4.82
N LEU A 243 -9.86 -2.23 -3.88
CA LEU A 243 -11.22 -1.74 -4.18
C LEU A 243 -11.20 -0.52 -5.11
N GLN A 244 -10.27 0.41 -4.91
CA GLN A 244 -10.10 1.57 -5.78
C GLN A 244 -9.75 1.13 -7.21
N VAL A 245 -8.81 0.21 -7.37
CA VAL A 245 -8.43 -0.37 -8.68
C VAL A 245 -9.60 -1.09 -9.34
N ALA A 246 -10.37 -1.89 -8.60
CA ALA A 246 -11.56 -2.56 -9.11
C ALA A 246 -12.62 -1.54 -9.58
N THR A 247 -12.84 -0.48 -8.81
CA THR A 247 -13.81 0.58 -9.12
C THR A 247 -13.39 1.40 -10.34
N ILE A 248 -12.10 1.75 -10.45
CA ILE A 248 -11.56 2.45 -11.64
C ILE A 248 -11.68 1.57 -12.87
N THR A 249 -11.36 0.28 -12.75
CA THR A 249 -11.51 -0.71 -13.84
C THR A 249 -12.96 -0.78 -14.30
N CYS A 250 -13.92 -0.73 -13.37
CA CYS A 250 -15.34 -0.66 -13.70
C CYS A 250 -15.69 0.67 -14.41
N TYR A 251 -15.25 1.81 -13.88
CA TYR A 251 -15.52 3.15 -14.42
C TYR A 251 -14.99 3.34 -15.86
N LEU A 252 -13.85 2.75 -16.18
CA LEU A 252 -13.25 2.84 -17.52
C LEU A 252 -13.99 2.04 -18.59
N ARG A 253 -14.98 1.21 -18.23
CA ARG A 253 -15.79 0.45 -19.19
C ARG A 253 -16.81 1.33 -19.91
N PRO A 254 -17.03 1.11 -21.23
CA PRO A 254 -17.86 1.98 -22.06
C PRO A 254 -19.39 1.86 -21.84
N GLN A 255 -19.88 0.90 -21.04
CA GLN A 255 -21.30 0.53 -20.98
C GLN A 255 -22.06 1.05 -19.74
N LEU A 256 -21.50 1.99 -18.98
CA LEU A 256 -22.12 2.46 -17.73
C LEU A 256 -23.16 3.55 -17.98
N THR A 257 -24.31 3.43 -17.32
CA THR A 257 -25.32 4.51 -17.25
C THR A 257 -24.79 5.72 -16.47
N SER A 258 -25.33 6.92 -16.71
CA SER A 258 -24.90 8.14 -16.00
C SER A 258 -25.07 8.04 -14.48
N PHE A 259 -26.07 7.31 -14.00
CA PHE A 259 -26.24 7.06 -12.55
C PHE A 259 -25.13 6.15 -12.03
N GLN A 260 -24.85 5.04 -12.70
CA GLN A 260 -23.76 4.12 -12.32
C GLN A 260 -22.39 4.82 -12.36
N GLN A 261 -22.14 5.69 -13.34
CA GLN A 261 -20.90 6.48 -13.38
C GLN A 261 -20.75 7.37 -12.13
N LYS A 262 -21.81 8.05 -11.70
CA LYS A 262 -21.77 8.86 -10.46
C LYS A 262 -21.50 7.99 -9.23
N VAL A 263 -22.12 6.82 -9.14
CA VAL A 263 -21.88 5.85 -8.05
C VAL A 263 -20.43 5.37 -8.05
N MET A 264 -19.85 5.06 -9.22
CA MET A 264 -18.45 4.64 -9.34
C MET A 264 -17.50 5.77 -8.92
N VAL A 265 -17.74 7.02 -9.34
CA VAL A 265 -16.92 8.17 -8.93
C VAL A 265 -16.98 8.39 -7.42
N TRP A 266 -18.16 8.28 -6.81
CA TRP A 266 -18.31 8.36 -5.36
C TRP A 266 -17.55 7.23 -4.65
N LEU A 267 -17.67 5.99 -5.13
CA LEU A 267 -16.95 4.84 -4.56
C LEU A 267 -15.43 4.99 -4.73
N MET A 268 -14.97 5.52 -5.87
CA MET A 268 -13.56 5.86 -6.09
C MET A 268 -13.08 6.90 -5.07
N PHE A 269 -13.87 7.93 -4.78
CA PHE A 269 -13.55 8.92 -3.75
C PHE A 269 -13.45 8.29 -2.36
N VAL A 270 -14.45 7.51 -1.94
CA VAL A 270 -14.46 6.85 -0.62
C VAL A 270 -13.27 5.90 -0.45
N THR A 271 -13.00 5.06 -1.45
CA THR A 271 -11.87 4.11 -1.40
C THR A 271 -10.52 4.85 -1.41
N THR A 272 -10.37 5.90 -2.22
CA THR A 272 -9.16 6.74 -2.23
C THR A 272 -8.97 7.46 -0.89
N PHE A 273 -10.04 7.98 -0.31
CA PHE A 273 -10.01 8.65 0.99
C PHE A 273 -9.57 7.68 2.10
N CYS A 274 -10.18 6.50 2.19
CA CYS A 274 -9.80 5.48 3.18
C CYS A 274 -8.35 5.01 2.97
N PHE A 275 -7.92 4.83 1.73
CA PHE A 275 -6.54 4.51 1.39
C PHE A 275 -5.55 5.58 1.87
N CYS A 276 -5.85 6.86 1.63
CA CYS A 276 -5.00 7.98 2.06
C CYS A 276 -4.98 8.14 3.58
N LEU A 277 -6.12 7.92 4.24
CA LEU A 277 -6.26 8.08 5.69
C LEU A 277 -5.44 7.02 6.45
N THR A 278 -5.49 5.77 5.98
CA THR A 278 -4.92 4.61 6.69
C THR A 278 -3.43 4.41 6.48
N TRP A 279 -2.80 5.07 5.50
CA TRP A 279 -1.38 4.86 5.21
C TRP A 279 -0.63 6.13 4.80
N GLN A 280 0.49 6.41 5.45
CA GLN A 280 1.31 7.60 5.21
C GLN A 280 1.98 7.63 3.83
N PHE A 281 2.33 6.47 3.26
CA PHE A 281 3.03 6.38 1.97
C PHE A 281 2.10 6.33 0.76
N ASN A 282 0.80 6.55 0.96
CA ASN A 282 -0.21 6.56 -0.09
C ASN A 282 0.19 7.46 -1.29
N GLN A 283 0.83 8.60 -1.01
CA GLN A 283 1.22 9.60 -2.01
C GLN A 283 2.14 9.05 -3.11
N PHE A 284 2.99 8.08 -2.79
CA PHE A 284 3.89 7.47 -3.78
C PHE A 284 3.16 6.50 -4.70
N ILE A 285 2.20 5.75 -4.16
CA ILE A 285 1.37 4.82 -4.94
C ILE A 285 0.38 5.60 -5.82
N LEU A 286 -0.20 6.69 -5.31
CA LEU A 286 -1.01 7.61 -6.10
C LEU A 286 -0.21 8.33 -7.18
N LEU A 287 1.07 8.65 -6.93
CA LEU A 287 1.96 9.18 -7.97
C LEU A 287 2.14 8.17 -9.12
N ILE A 288 2.38 6.88 -8.81
CA ILE A 288 2.46 5.83 -9.84
C ILE A 288 1.15 5.76 -10.63
N GLN A 289 0.00 5.76 -9.94
CA GLN A 289 -1.31 5.76 -10.58
C GLN A 289 -1.53 7.01 -11.45
N ALA A 290 -1.11 8.19 -10.99
CA ALA A 290 -1.17 9.44 -11.75
C ALA A 290 -0.30 9.39 -13.01
N LEU A 291 0.91 8.82 -12.92
CA LEU A 291 1.79 8.59 -14.07
C LEU A 291 1.17 7.60 -15.08
N ILE A 292 0.44 6.59 -14.62
CA ILE A 292 -0.31 5.66 -15.47
C ILE A 292 -1.41 6.41 -16.23
N ILE A 293 -2.22 7.21 -15.51
CA ILE A 293 -3.29 8.02 -16.12
C ILE A 293 -2.70 8.97 -17.16
N TYR A 294 -1.58 9.64 -16.84
CA TYR A 294 -0.86 10.51 -17.76
C TYR A 294 -0.37 9.78 -19.02
N THR A 295 0.19 8.57 -18.86
CA THR A 295 0.67 7.75 -19.98
C THR A 295 -0.49 7.34 -20.89
N LEU A 296 -1.62 6.92 -20.33
CA LEU A 296 -2.80 6.53 -21.09
C LEU A 296 -3.44 7.71 -21.83
N ASP A 297 -3.37 8.92 -21.25
CA ASP A 297 -3.81 10.14 -21.91
C ASP A 297 -2.92 10.53 -23.10
N CYS A 298 -1.59 10.43 -22.94
CA CYS A 298 -0.63 10.69 -24.03
C CYS A 298 -0.86 9.79 -25.25
N VAL A 299 -1.34 8.57 -25.02
CA VAL A 299 -1.58 7.52 -26.03
C VAL A 299 -3.03 7.54 -26.57
N ASP A 300 -3.85 8.51 -26.16
CA ASP A 300 -5.27 8.64 -26.53
C ASP A 300 -6.16 7.42 -26.16
N LEU A 301 -5.81 6.70 -25.10
CA LEU A 301 -6.66 5.59 -24.59
C LEU A 301 -7.69 6.05 -23.57
N LEU A 302 -7.52 7.25 -23.01
CA LEU A 302 -8.48 7.87 -22.09
C LEU A 302 -9.06 9.16 -22.67
N THR A 303 -10.31 9.43 -22.34
CA THR A 303 -10.96 10.71 -22.66
C THR A 303 -10.55 11.80 -21.68
N THR A 304 -10.62 13.06 -22.13
CA THR A 304 -10.31 14.25 -21.32
C THR A 304 -11.12 14.31 -20.02
N THR A 305 -12.40 13.92 -20.09
CA THR A 305 -13.32 13.91 -18.95
C THR A 305 -12.95 12.82 -17.94
N GLN A 306 -12.58 11.62 -18.40
CA GLN A 306 -12.13 10.53 -17.54
C GLN A 306 -10.84 10.91 -16.80
N VAL A 307 -9.85 11.45 -17.52
CA VAL A 307 -8.56 11.88 -16.93
C VAL A 307 -8.78 12.95 -15.86
N THR A 308 -9.56 13.99 -16.17
CA THR A 308 -9.85 15.07 -15.23
C THR A 308 -10.59 14.54 -14.00
N THR A 309 -11.58 13.65 -14.19
CA THR A 309 -12.33 13.05 -13.07
C THR A 309 -11.41 12.22 -12.17
N LEU A 310 -10.54 11.38 -12.75
CA LEU A 310 -9.60 10.55 -11.99
C LEU A 310 -8.64 11.40 -11.15
N TYR A 311 -8.09 12.48 -11.74
CA TYR A 311 -7.23 13.40 -11.01
C TYR A 311 -7.95 14.19 -9.92
N LEU A 312 -9.16 14.67 -10.19
CA LEU A 312 -9.96 15.39 -9.18
C LEU A 312 -10.33 14.48 -8.00
N VAL A 313 -10.59 13.19 -8.24
CA VAL A 313 -10.82 12.22 -7.16
C VAL A 313 -9.57 12.04 -6.29
N GLN A 314 -8.38 11.91 -6.89
CA GLN A 314 -7.13 11.81 -6.13
C GLN A 314 -6.85 13.09 -5.32
N VAL A 315 -6.99 14.27 -5.94
CA VAL A 315 -6.76 15.56 -5.27
C VAL A 315 -7.76 15.77 -4.14
N SER A 316 -9.05 15.53 -4.38
CA SER A 316 -10.08 15.68 -3.34
C SER A 316 -9.87 14.71 -2.18
N GLY A 317 -9.45 13.46 -2.44
CA GLY A 317 -9.09 12.49 -1.40
C GLY A 317 -7.92 12.97 -0.54
N LEU A 318 -6.83 13.42 -1.17
CA LEU A 318 -5.65 13.97 -0.49
C LEU A 318 -5.98 15.22 0.33
N LEU A 319 -6.74 16.16 -0.22
CA LEU A 319 -7.13 17.39 0.47
C LEU A 319 -8.09 17.13 1.64
N SER A 320 -8.97 16.13 1.51
CA SER A 320 -9.86 15.72 2.61
C SER A 320 -9.06 15.16 3.78
N VAL A 321 -8.06 14.30 3.50
CA VAL A 321 -7.17 13.77 4.54
C VAL A 321 -6.26 14.85 5.11
N TRP A 322 -5.77 15.78 4.28
CA TRP A 322 -5.01 16.95 4.75
C TRP A 322 -5.80 17.77 5.77
N LEU A 323 -7.08 18.02 5.52
CA LEU A 323 -7.95 18.74 6.47
C LEU A 323 -8.13 17.95 7.77
N LEU A 324 -8.41 16.64 7.68
CA LEU A 324 -8.58 15.80 8.88
C LEU A 324 -7.30 15.69 9.71
N GLN A 325 -6.14 15.59 9.06
CA GLN A 325 -4.83 15.52 9.71
C GLN A 325 -4.30 16.89 10.14
N PHE A 326 -5.18 17.81 10.56
CA PHE A 326 -4.80 19.13 11.08
C PHE A 326 -3.87 19.90 10.14
N CYS A 327 -4.20 19.90 8.84
CA CYS A 327 -3.45 20.58 7.79
C CYS A 327 -1.97 20.15 7.70
N ASN A 328 -1.67 18.86 7.89
CA ASN A 328 -0.32 18.32 7.81
C ASN A 328 0.40 18.76 6.51
N SER A 329 1.50 19.51 6.67
CA SER A 329 2.26 20.10 5.56
C SER A 329 2.88 19.08 4.62
N MET A 330 3.09 17.84 5.06
CA MET A 330 3.67 16.76 4.26
C MET A 330 2.79 16.42 3.04
N ILE A 331 1.46 16.39 3.22
CA ILE A 331 0.52 16.05 2.13
C ILE A 331 0.51 17.15 1.06
N LEU A 332 0.52 18.42 1.47
CA LEU A 332 0.52 19.56 0.55
C LEU A 332 1.87 19.67 -0.19
N GLY A 333 2.98 19.29 0.48
CA GLY A 333 4.31 19.17 -0.11
C GLY A 333 4.53 17.93 -0.98
N SER A 334 3.51 17.08 -1.16
CA SER A 334 3.62 15.84 -1.92
C SER A 334 3.92 16.05 -3.41
N LEU A 335 4.71 15.15 -3.97
CA LEU A 335 5.05 15.18 -5.39
C LEU A 335 3.82 14.91 -6.28
N VAL A 336 2.90 14.05 -5.81
CA VAL A 336 1.67 13.71 -6.54
C VAL A 336 0.76 14.92 -6.73
N LEU A 337 0.54 15.73 -5.70
CA LEU A 337 -0.31 16.91 -5.81
C LEU A 337 0.32 17.94 -6.77
N SER A 338 1.64 18.13 -6.66
CA SER A 338 2.39 19.00 -7.58
C SER A 338 2.30 18.51 -9.03
N PHE A 339 2.39 17.19 -9.25
CA PHE A 339 2.30 16.56 -10.56
C PHE A 339 0.90 16.71 -11.18
N ILE A 340 -0.15 16.43 -10.42
CA ILE A 340 -1.53 16.52 -10.91
C ILE A 340 -1.88 17.96 -11.30
N VAL A 341 -1.53 18.93 -10.45
CA VAL A 341 -1.76 20.35 -10.74
C VAL A 341 -0.99 20.77 -11.99
N ALA A 342 0.27 20.38 -12.13
CA ALA A 342 1.06 20.66 -13.32
C ALA A 342 0.47 20.01 -14.57
N ALA A 343 0.07 18.74 -14.51
CA ALA A 343 -0.51 18.01 -15.63
C ALA A 343 -1.81 18.66 -16.11
N LEU A 344 -2.71 19.04 -15.19
CA LEU A 344 -3.96 19.73 -15.53
C LEU A 344 -3.71 21.12 -16.12
N PHE A 345 -2.76 21.88 -15.55
CA PHE A 345 -2.42 23.22 -16.02
C PHE A 345 -1.80 23.21 -17.42
N VAL A 346 -0.75 22.41 -17.64
CA VAL A 346 -0.09 22.35 -18.96
C VAL A 346 -1.06 21.84 -20.01
N ARG A 347 -1.94 20.89 -19.66
CA ARG A 347 -3.01 20.43 -20.56
C ARG A 347 -3.97 21.56 -20.93
N HIS A 348 -4.37 22.40 -19.97
CA HIS A 348 -5.23 23.54 -20.24
C HIS A 348 -4.55 24.54 -21.21
N CYS A 349 -3.24 24.73 -21.07
CA CYS A 349 -2.46 25.61 -21.93
C CYS A 349 -2.14 25.02 -23.32
N GLN A 350 -2.08 23.69 -23.47
CA GLN A 350 -1.72 23.00 -24.72
C GLN A 350 -2.88 22.14 -25.23
N THR A 351 -3.80 22.74 -25.99
CA THR A 351 -4.98 22.06 -26.53
C THR A 351 -4.68 21.18 -27.76
N ASP A 352 -3.61 21.45 -28.51
CA ASP A 352 -3.38 20.88 -29.85
C ASP A 352 -2.41 19.67 -29.87
N LEU A 353 -2.42 18.88 -28.80
CA LEU A 353 -1.53 17.71 -28.64
C LEU A 353 -1.85 16.56 -29.60
N LYS A 354 -3.11 16.47 -30.07
CA LYS A 354 -3.61 15.35 -30.88
C LYS A 354 -3.48 15.58 -32.40
N VAL A 355 -2.97 16.74 -32.81
CA VAL A 355 -2.94 17.17 -34.22
C VAL A 355 -1.53 17.01 -34.81
N GLY A 356 -1.43 16.36 -35.97
CA GLY A 356 -0.20 16.25 -36.77
C GLY A 356 0.22 14.81 -37.07
N GLY A 357 1.24 14.65 -37.93
CA GLY A 357 1.86 13.35 -38.20
C GLY A 357 2.68 12.82 -37.01
N LEU A 358 3.08 11.55 -37.06
CA LEU A 358 3.73 10.82 -35.96
C LEU A 358 4.89 11.59 -35.31
N LEU A 359 5.85 12.10 -36.10
CA LEU A 359 7.02 12.81 -35.58
C LEU A 359 6.68 14.13 -34.89
N VAL A 360 5.76 14.90 -35.48
CA VAL A 360 5.28 16.17 -34.91
C VAL A 360 4.55 15.90 -33.60
N ARG A 361 3.74 14.84 -33.56
CA ARG A 361 3.01 14.44 -32.36
C ARG A 361 3.93 13.94 -31.25
N LEU A 362 4.92 13.10 -31.56
CA LEU A 362 5.93 12.68 -30.59
C LEU A 362 6.72 13.87 -30.04
N SER A 363 7.09 14.82 -30.90
CA SER A 363 7.76 16.06 -30.47
C SER A 363 6.87 16.90 -29.55
N LYS A 364 5.58 17.06 -29.88
CA LYS A 364 4.60 17.75 -29.02
C LYS A 364 4.43 17.05 -27.66
N ILE A 365 4.31 15.72 -27.63
CA ILE A 365 4.19 14.93 -26.39
C ILE A 365 5.47 15.03 -25.55
N LEU A 366 6.64 15.02 -26.20
CA LEU A 366 7.92 15.20 -25.52
C LEU A 366 7.99 16.59 -24.87
N LEU A 367 7.67 17.64 -25.63
CA LEU A 367 7.60 19.01 -25.11
C LEU A 367 6.61 19.13 -23.96
N HIS A 368 5.41 18.56 -24.11
CA HIS A 368 4.38 18.50 -23.08
C HIS A 368 4.91 17.86 -21.79
N SER A 369 5.56 16.70 -21.92
CA SER A 369 6.12 15.96 -20.79
C SER A 369 7.23 16.74 -20.11
N VAL A 370 8.14 17.35 -20.86
CA VAL A 370 9.20 18.21 -20.30
C VAL A 370 8.60 19.37 -19.52
N LEU A 371 7.58 20.05 -20.07
CA LEU A 371 6.90 21.15 -19.39
C LEU A 371 6.18 20.68 -18.11
N VAL A 372 5.45 19.56 -18.17
CA VAL A 372 4.76 18.99 -17.00
C VAL A 372 5.75 18.66 -15.90
N PHE A 373 6.85 17.95 -16.20
CA PHE A 373 7.84 17.60 -15.19
C PHE A 373 8.57 18.83 -14.63
N LEU A 374 8.97 19.78 -15.48
CA LEU A 374 9.66 21.00 -15.03
C LEU A 374 8.75 21.86 -14.15
N LEU A 375 7.48 22.00 -14.52
CA LEU A 375 6.49 22.67 -13.70
C LEU A 375 6.22 21.91 -12.39
N THR A 376 6.12 20.57 -12.44
CA THR A 376 5.97 19.72 -11.25
C THR A 376 7.08 19.95 -10.24
N PHE A 377 8.34 19.92 -10.69
CA PHE A 377 9.50 20.16 -9.81
C PHE A 377 9.53 21.59 -9.28
N THR A 378 9.16 22.57 -10.11
CA THR A 378 9.09 23.98 -9.72
C THR A 378 8.03 24.19 -8.64
N ILE A 379 6.80 23.71 -8.85
CA ILE A 379 5.71 23.77 -7.87
C ILE A 379 6.12 23.06 -6.58
N ASN A 380 6.69 21.85 -6.68
CA ASN A 380 7.09 21.09 -5.50
C ASN A 380 8.19 21.82 -4.70
N TYR A 381 9.21 22.34 -5.38
CA TYR A 381 10.29 23.10 -4.74
C TYR A 381 9.78 24.37 -4.06
N LEU A 382 8.95 25.16 -4.74
CA LEU A 382 8.36 26.37 -4.19
C LEU A 382 7.46 26.07 -2.99
N THR A 383 6.62 25.03 -3.09
CA THR A 383 5.72 24.60 -2.01
C THR A 383 6.50 24.13 -0.79
N LYS A 384 7.53 23.29 -0.97
CA LYS A 384 8.39 22.83 0.13
C LYS A 384 9.16 23.97 0.78
N LYS A 385 9.63 24.93 0.00
CA LYS A 385 10.31 26.13 0.52
C LYS A 385 9.35 27.03 1.30
N ALA A 386 8.13 27.23 0.81
CA ALA A 386 7.11 28.04 1.48
C ALA A 386 6.64 27.40 2.81
N LEU A 387 6.45 26.08 2.82
CA LEU A 387 5.97 25.32 3.99
C LEU A 387 7.09 24.84 4.92
N GLN A 388 8.36 25.15 4.61
CA GLN A 388 9.56 24.68 5.32
C GLN A 388 9.62 23.15 5.55
N VAL A 389 9.08 22.37 4.61
CA VAL A 389 9.02 20.90 4.74
C VAL A 389 10.40 20.29 4.47
N ARG A 390 11.06 19.83 5.53
CA ARG A 390 12.37 19.13 5.47
C ARG A 390 12.27 17.61 5.64
N SER A 391 11.08 17.07 5.90
CA SER A 391 10.88 15.68 6.30
C SER A 391 11.22 14.67 5.19
N ASP A 392 10.87 14.97 3.93
CA ASP A 392 11.05 14.03 2.79
C ASP A 392 12.48 13.93 2.25
N GLU A 393 13.41 14.81 2.69
CA GLU A 393 14.78 14.85 2.16
C GLU A 393 15.47 13.48 2.29
N HIS A 394 15.17 12.74 3.36
CA HIS A 394 15.75 11.42 3.61
C HIS A 394 15.31 10.37 2.57
N ILE A 395 14.05 10.41 2.10
CA ILE A 395 13.54 9.48 1.07
C ILE A 395 14.24 9.73 -0.26
N PHE A 396 14.40 11.01 -0.65
CA PHE A 396 15.10 11.36 -1.88
C PHE A 396 16.60 11.05 -1.81
N LYS A 397 17.23 11.27 -0.64
CA LYS A 397 18.62 10.86 -0.40
C LYS A 397 18.77 9.35 -0.52
N PHE A 398 17.87 8.58 0.08
CA PHE A 398 17.82 7.12 -0.01
C PHE A 398 17.65 6.64 -1.45
N ILE A 399 16.73 7.21 -2.22
CA ILE A 399 16.55 6.85 -3.63
C ILE A 399 17.83 7.14 -4.42
N LYS A 400 18.45 8.31 -4.21
CA LYS A 400 19.69 8.68 -4.88
C LYS A 400 20.85 7.73 -4.56
N SER A 401 20.99 7.34 -3.30
CA SER A 401 22.03 6.41 -2.86
C SER A 401 21.76 4.98 -3.32
N LYS A 402 20.49 4.56 -3.34
CA LYS A 402 20.06 3.24 -3.80
C LYS A 402 20.39 2.98 -5.26
N PHE A 403 20.22 3.96 -6.14
CA PHE A 403 20.60 3.87 -7.55
C PHE A 403 22.09 4.20 -7.80
N ALA A 404 22.93 4.11 -6.75
CA ALA A 404 24.37 4.32 -6.78
C ALA A 404 24.82 5.66 -7.39
N LEU A 405 23.95 6.68 -7.39
CA LEU A 405 24.27 8.00 -7.93
C LEU A 405 25.22 8.79 -7.02
N ARG A 406 25.41 8.36 -5.76
CA ARG A 406 26.42 8.87 -4.81
C ARG A 406 26.61 7.88 -3.64
N PRO A 407 27.85 7.49 -3.25
CA PRO A 407 28.09 6.76 -2.01
C PRO A 407 27.73 7.64 -0.79
N THR A 408 27.00 7.09 0.18
CA THR A 408 26.51 7.85 1.35
C THR A 408 27.12 7.35 2.65
N ARG A 409 27.65 8.28 3.45
CA ARG A 409 27.99 8.09 4.87
C ARG A 409 26.88 8.56 5.82
N ASP A 410 25.76 9.02 5.25
CA ASP A 410 24.58 9.44 6.00
C ASP A 410 23.98 8.23 6.73
N PHE A 411 24.04 8.24 8.06
CA PHE A 411 23.53 7.18 8.94
C PHE A 411 22.11 6.73 8.57
N ASP A 412 21.21 7.70 8.36
CA ASP A 412 19.81 7.43 8.04
C ASP A 412 19.64 6.67 6.71
N ALA A 413 20.38 7.06 5.68
CA ALA A 413 20.30 6.42 4.37
C ALA A 413 20.88 5.00 4.44
N SER A 414 22.01 4.83 5.13
CA SER A 414 22.66 3.53 5.28
C SER A 414 21.83 2.55 6.12
N LEU A 415 21.07 3.03 7.11
CA LEU A 415 20.14 2.20 7.89
C LEU A 415 19.10 1.50 6.99
N TYR A 416 18.59 2.20 5.98
CA TYR A 416 17.66 1.61 5.01
C TYR A 416 18.36 0.75 3.95
N LEU A 417 19.52 1.17 3.43
CA LEU A 417 20.24 0.43 2.38
C LEU A 417 20.74 -0.94 2.85
N CYS A 418 21.08 -1.06 4.13
CA CYS A 418 21.59 -2.27 4.74
C CYS A 418 20.50 -3.25 5.19
N GLU A 419 19.24 -2.83 5.20
CA GLU A 419 18.11 -3.67 5.58
C GLU A 419 17.61 -4.48 4.37
N GLU A 420 17.52 -5.81 4.52
CA GLU A 420 17.15 -6.74 3.44
C GLU A 420 15.78 -6.40 2.82
N ALA A 421 14.86 -5.86 3.61
CA ALA A 421 13.53 -5.44 3.16
C ALA A 421 13.58 -4.36 2.06
N PHE A 422 14.64 -3.54 2.02
CA PHE A 422 14.84 -2.51 1.02
C PHE A 422 15.84 -2.91 -0.07
N GLY A 423 16.37 -4.13 -0.03
CA GLY A 423 17.20 -4.72 -1.08
C GLY A 423 16.42 -5.03 -2.36
N LEU A 424 17.14 -5.57 -3.35
CA LEU A 424 16.56 -6.10 -4.59
C LEU A 424 15.70 -7.34 -4.31
N LEU A 425 14.74 -7.61 -5.19
CA LEU A 425 13.91 -8.81 -5.08
C LEU A 425 14.76 -10.10 -5.25
N PRO A 426 14.76 -11.03 -4.28
CA PRO A 426 15.50 -12.28 -4.40
C PRO A 426 14.83 -13.20 -5.44
N LEU A 427 15.66 -13.91 -6.23
CA LEU A 427 15.21 -14.80 -7.31
C LEU A 427 14.34 -15.98 -6.83
N ASP A 428 14.56 -16.42 -5.60
CA ASP A 428 13.72 -17.40 -4.89
C ASP A 428 12.23 -16.99 -4.85
N THR A 429 11.92 -15.69 -4.91
CA THR A 429 10.53 -15.22 -5.08
C THR A 429 9.94 -15.65 -6.41
N LEU A 430 10.70 -15.58 -7.51
CA LEU A 430 10.22 -16.00 -8.82
C LEU A 430 10.09 -17.53 -8.91
N GLU A 431 10.97 -18.27 -8.23
CA GLU A 431 10.89 -19.73 -8.12
C GLU A 431 9.59 -20.15 -7.44
N ARG A 432 9.25 -19.56 -6.28
CA ARG A 432 7.97 -19.81 -5.59
C ARG A 432 6.74 -19.49 -6.45
N LEU A 433 6.78 -18.38 -7.19
CA LEU A 433 5.69 -17.98 -8.10
C LEU A 433 5.60 -18.88 -9.35
N ALA A 434 6.71 -19.47 -9.80
CA ALA A 434 6.71 -20.48 -10.86
C ALA A 434 6.14 -21.81 -10.35
N ASP A 435 6.46 -22.18 -9.12
CA ASP A 435 6.01 -23.42 -8.48
C ASP A 435 4.48 -23.52 -8.36
N THR A 436 3.81 -22.38 -8.17
CA THR A 436 2.34 -22.24 -8.16
C THR A 436 1.74 -22.03 -9.55
N LEU A 437 2.49 -22.31 -10.61
CA LEU A 437 2.12 -22.09 -12.01
C LEU A 437 1.64 -20.67 -12.32
N LEU A 438 1.93 -19.68 -11.48
CA LEU A 438 1.44 -18.32 -11.64
C LEU A 438 2.34 -17.53 -12.60
N LEU A 439 3.66 -17.73 -12.52
CA LEU A 439 4.63 -17.04 -13.39
C LEU A 439 4.48 -17.42 -14.87
N TYR A 440 4.20 -18.70 -15.16
CA TYR A 440 4.10 -19.22 -16.54
C TYR A 440 3.00 -18.59 -17.39
N PRO A 441 1.75 -18.39 -16.92
CA PRO A 441 0.73 -17.64 -17.66
C PRO A 441 0.94 -16.13 -17.55
N TYR A 442 1.55 -15.62 -16.48
CA TYR A 442 1.77 -14.19 -16.29
C TYR A 442 2.71 -13.60 -17.35
N VAL A 443 3.90 -14.19 -17.56
CA VAL A 443 4.92 -13.62 -18.45
C VAL A 443 4.42 -13.52 -19.91
N PRO A 444 3.84 -14.58 -20.53
CA PRO A 444 3.30 -14.49 -21.89
C PRO A 444 2.14 -13.49 -21.98
N THR A 445 1.26 -13.44 -20.97
CA THR A 445 0.16 -12.47 -20.92
C THR A 445 0.70 -11.05 -20.90
N LEU A 446 1.70 -10.79 -20.07
CA LEU A 446 2.36 -9.48 -19.97
C LEU A 446 2.98 -9.07 -21.30
N LEU A 447 3.75 -9.96 -21.93
CA LEU A 447 4.40 -9.70 -23.22
C LEU A 447 3.37 -9.44 -24.32
N LEU A 448 2.34 -10.27 -24.42
CA LEU A 448 1.28 -10.15 -25.43
C LEU A 448 0.47 -8.86 -25.26
N LEU A 449 0.08 -8.53 -24.03
CA LEU A 449 -0.63 -7.29 -23.71
C LEU A 449 0.26 -6.06 -23.95
N SER A 450 1.55 -6.11 -23.60
CA SER A 450 2.48 -5.01 -23.90
C SER A 450 2.69 -4.80 -25.40
N GLY A 451 2.78 -5.88 -26.18
CA GLY A 451 2.94 -5.81 -27.63
C GLY A 451 1.70 -5.24 -28.30
N THR A 452 0.52 -5.71 -27.90
CA THR A 452 -0.76 -5.18 -28.41
C THR A 452 -1.00 -3.72 -28.00
N LEU A 453 -0.64 -3.34 -26.76
CA LEU A 453 -0.67 -1.94 -26.33
C LEU A 453 0.30 -1.08 -27.16
N ALA A 454 1.52 -1.55 -27.42
CA ALA A 454 2.50 -0.81 -28.23
C ALA A 454 2.02 -0.62 -29.68
N VAL A 455 1.39 -1.64 -30.28
CA VAL A 455 0.78 -1.53 -31.62
C VAL A 455 -0.40 -0.56 -31.62
N ALA A 456 -1.28 -0.64 -30.61
CA ALA A 456 -2.40 0.29 -30.46
C ALA A 456 -1.91 1.74 -30.27
N ALA A 457 -0.87 1.92 -29.44
CA ALA A 457 -0.23 3.21 -29.21
C ALA A 457 0.38 3.78 -30.50
N PHE A 458 1.14 2.96 -31.22
CA PHE A 458 1.74 3.35 -32.49
C PHE A 458 0.68 3.75 -33.52
N ARG A 459 -0.43 3.00 -33.62
CA ARG A 459 -1.53 3.34 -34.52
C ARG A 459 -2.21 4.65 -34.11
N ASN A 460 -2.55 4.80 -32.83
CA ASN A 460 -3.19 6.01 -32.32
C ASN A 460 -2.32 7.25 -32.55
N LEU A 461 -1.00 7.14 -32.38
CA LEU A 461 -0.04 8.22 -32.60
C LEU A 461 0.21 8.50 -34.10
N SER A 462 0.05 7.50 -34.96
CA SER A 462 0.31 7.60 -36.41
C SER A 462 -0.91 8.08 -37.21
N CYS A 463 -2.13 7.85 -36.74
CA CYS A 463 -3.35 8.29 -37.42
C CYS A 463 -3.48 9.83 -37.33
N SER A 464 -3.31 10.49 -38.48
CA SER A 464 -3.56 11.93 -38.67
C SER A 464 -5.07 12.22 -38.71
N GLU A 465 -5.47 13.45 -38.39
CA GLU A 465 -6.87 13.89 -38.35
C GLU A 465 -7.67 13.67 -39.65
N GLY A 466 -7.01 13.41 -40.77
CA GLY A 466 -7.62 13.14 -42.09
C GLY A 466 -8.13 11.70 -42.32
N GLY A 467 -7.97 10.77 -41.36
CA GLY A 467 -8.54 9.41 -41.45
C GLY A 467 -10.05 9.37 -41.22
N SER A 468 -10.76 8.44 -41.87
CA SER A 468 -12.22 8.34 -41.84
C SER A 468 -12.77 8.16 -40.41
N ALA A 469 -14.02 8.56 -40.16
CA ALA A 469 -14.67 8.37 -38.85
C ALA A 469 -14.72 6.89 -38.41
N GLU A 470 -14.66 5.95 -39.35
CA GLU A 470 -14.53 4.50 -39.08
C GLU A 470 -13.12 4.11 -38.62
N GLU A 471 -12.05 4.69 -39.17
CA GLU A 471 -10.68 4.46 -38.68
C GLU A 471 -10.49 4.97 -37.26
N LYS A 472 -11.11 6.11 -36.91
CA LYS A 472 -11.05 6.68 -35.54
C LYS A 472 -11.84 5.85 -34.53
N LYS A 473 -13.00 5.28 -34.91
CA LYS A 473 -13.73 4.29 -34.09
C LYS A 473 -12.92 3.00 -33.93
N GLY A 474 -12.36 2.48 -35.03
CA GLY A 474 -11.50 1.30 -35.02
C GLY A 474 -10.24 1.50 -34.16
N ALA A 475 -9.63 2.70 -34.18
CA ALA A 475 -8.49 3.16 -33.35
C ALA A 475 -8.76 3.07 -31.85
N ALA A 476 -9.85 3.70 -31.41
CA ALA A 476 -10.32 3.67 -30.02
C ALA A 476 -10.81 2.28 -29.58
N GLU A 477 -11.21 1.41 -30.51
CA GLU A 477 -11.65 0.04 -30.26
C GLU A 477 -10.52 -1.03 -30.28
N ALA A 478 -9.27 -0.67 -30.61
CA ALA A 478 -8.19 -1.67 -30.73
C ALA A 478 -7.79 -2.33 -29.40
N PHE A 479 -7.80 -1.55 -28.32
CA PHE A 479 -7.32 -2.02 -27.02
C PHE A 479 -8.13 -1.38 -25.91
N ARG A 480 -8.65 -2.22 -25.03
CA ARG A 480 -9.52 -1.83 -23.93
C ARG A 480 -8.77 -0.97 -22.90
N SER A 481 -9.29 0.22 -22.61
CA SER A 481 -8.70 1.19 -21.68
C SER A 481 -8.57 0.63 -20.26
N ASP A 482 -9.53 -0.18 -19.81
CA ASP A 482 -9.52 -0.84 -18.52
C ASP A 482 -8.39 -1.91 -18.43
N VAL A 483 -8.13 -2.62 -19.52
CA VAL A 483 -6.99 -3.57 -19.60
C VAL A 483 -5.66 -2.83 -19.64
N ALA A 484 -5.57 -1.69 -20.35
CA ALA A 484 -4.36 -0.87 -20.43
C ALA A 484 -3.95 -0.31 -19.07
N TYR A 485 -4.93 0.17 -18.31
CA TYR A 485 -4.73 0.65 -16.95
C TYR A 485 -4.14 -0.44 -16.04
N ASN A 486 -4.74 -1.64 -16.02
CA ASN A 486 -4.26 -2.74 -15.20
C ASN A 486 -2.89 -3.29 -15.65
N LEU A 487 -2.61 -3.25 -16.96
CA LEU A 487 -1.31 -3.62 -17.54
C LEU A 487 -0.18 -2.67 -17.07
N LEU A 488 -0.40 -1.36 -17.19
CA LEU A 488 0.60 -0.38 -16.75
C LEU A 488 0.81 -0.44 -15.23
N HIS A 489 -0.24 -0.71 -14.45
CA HIS A 489 -0.13 -0.98 -13.02
C HIS A 489 0.81 -2.15 -12.73
N THR A 490 0.62 -3.31 -13.37
CA THR A 490 1.48 -4.47 -13.11
C THR A 490 2.94 -4.24 -13.53
N LEU A 491 3.16 -3.48 -14.62
CA LEU A 491 4.50 -3.13 -15.08
C LEU A 491 5.22 -2.22 -14.07
N LEU A 492 4.59 -1.12 -13.67
CA LEU A 492 5.22 -0.16 -12.74
C LEU A 492 5.35 -0.73 -11.33
N TYR A 493 4.35 -1.47 -10.83
CA TYR A 493 4.48 -2.18 -9.56
C TYR A 493 5.58 -3.25 -9.61
N GLY A 494 5.73 -3.96 -10.73
CA GLY A 494 6.83 -4.88 -10.95
C GLY A 494 8.20 -4.19 -10.86
N LEU A 495 8.40 -3.07 -11.56
CA LEU A 495 9.65 -2.31 -11.49
C LEU A 495 10.00 -1.88 -10.06
N VAL A 496 9.00 -1.40 -9.31
CA VAL A 496 9.19 -0.99 -7.91
C VAL A 496 9.47 -2.21 -7.01
N ALA A 497 8.81 -3.34 -7.23
CA ALA A 497 9.03 -4.58 -6.49
C ALA A 497 10.42 -5.19 -6.75
N PHE A 498 10.90 -5.21 -8.00
CA PHE A 498 12.25 -5.65 -8.34
C PHE A 498 13.32 -4.76 -7.72
N SER A 499 13.05 -3.44 -7.65
CA SER A 499 13.94 -2.50 -6.99
C SER A 499 13.93 -2.66 -5.47
N THR A 500 12.77 -2.87 -4.84
CA THR A 500 12.58 -2.89 -3.39
C THR A 500 11.71 -4.09 -2.98
N MET A 501 12.33 -5.08 -2.34
CA MET A 501 11.68 -6.35 -1.94
C MET A 501 10.36 -6.12 -1.17
N ARG A 502 10.33 -5.19 -0.22
CA ARG A 502 9.13 -4.86 0.57
C ARG A 502 7.93 -4.40 -0.27
N MET A 503 8.15 -3.90 -1.50
CA MET A 503 7.06 -3.46 -2.39
C MET A 503 6.42 -4.61 -3.18
N LYS A 504 6.93 -5.86 -3.05
CA LYS A 504 6.35 -7.03 -3.71
C LYS A 504 4.89 -7.27 -3.36
N TYR A 505 4.47 -6.96 -2.13
CA TYR A 505 3.09 -7.17 -1.67
C TYR A 505 2.04 -6.38 -2.47
N ILE A 506 2.43 -5.25 -3.07
CA ILE A 506 1.58 -4.45 -3.95
C ILE A 506 1.48 -5.11 -5.34
N TRP A 507 2.59 -5.69 -5.80
CA TRP A 507 2.72 -6.25 -7.13
C TRP A 507 2.12 -7.66 -7.26
N THR A 508 2.43 -8.57 -6.35
CA THR A 508 2.09 -10.01 -6.44
C THR A 508 0.58 -10.26 -6.42
N GLY A 509 -0.17 -9.52 -5.60
CA GLY A 509 -1.63 -9.57 -5.61
C GLY A 509 -2.19 -9.19 -6.98
N HIS A 510 -1.73 -8.06 -7.53
CA HIS A 510 -2.14 -7.60 -8.86
C HIS A 510 -1.70 -8.55 -9.99
N MET A 511 -0.53 -9.17 -9.85
CA MET A 511 -0.01 -10.21 -10.74
C MET A 511 -0.99 -11.38 -10.87
N CYS A 512 -1.62 -11.80 -9.77
CA CYS A 512 -2.64 -12.86 -9.76
C CYS A 512 -3.85 -12.50 -10.63
N ALA A 513 -4.33 -11.26 -10.58
CA ALA A 513 -5.46 -10.81 -11.42
C ALA A 513 -5.09 -10.74 -12.91
N VAL A 514 -3.91 -10.22 -13.24
CA VAL A 514 -3.45 -10.13 -14.64
C VAL A 514 -3.17 -11.52 -15.22
N ALA A 515 -2.54 -12.41 -14.46
CA ALA A 515 -2.34 -13.80 -14.88
C ALA A 515 -3.69 -14.51 -15.12
N ALA A 516 -4.67 -14.31 -14.23
CA ALA A 516 -5.99 -14.93 -14.38
C ALA A 516 -6.74 -14.39 -15.60
N HIS A 517 -6.60 -13.10 -15.90
CA HIS A 517 -7.08 -12.52 -17.15
C HIS A 517 -6.43 -13.18 -18.37
N GLY A 518 -5.11 -13.39 -18.32
CA GLY A 518 -4.35 -14.16 -19.30
C GLY A 518 -4.99 -15.50 -19.67
N VAL A 519 -5.23 -16.32 -18.65
CA VAL A 519 -5.76 -17.68 -18.82
C VAL A 519 -7.25 -17.71 -19.19
N CYS A 520 -8.05 -16.73 -18.77
CA CYS A 520 -9.51 -16.80 -18.91
C CYS A 520 -10.10 -15.87 -19.99
N SER A 521 -9.31 -14.97 -20.59
CA SER A 521 -9.82 -13.99 -21.55
C SER A 521 -10.15 -14.59 -22.91
N ALA A 522 -11.30 -14.19 -23.48
CA ALA A 522 -11.65 -14.58 -24.84
C ALA A 522 -10.69 -13.98 -25.87
N GLU A 523 -10.33 -12.70 -25.66
CA GLU A 523 -9.53 -11.90 -26.59
C GLU A 523 -8.15 -12.52 -26.82
N LEU A 524 -7.43 -12.89 -25.75
CA LEU A 524 -6.08 -13.46 -25.88
C LEU A 524 -6.10 -14.86 -26.48
N TRP A 525 -7.02 -15.73 -26.06
CA TRP A 525 -7.15 -17.06 -26.67
C TRP A 525 -7.56 -16.97 -28.14
N THR A 526 -8.40 -16.02 -28.54
CA THR A 526 -8.71 -15.84 -29.96
C THR A 526 -7.50 -15.38 -30.76
N LEU A 527 -6.64 -14.52 -30.20
CA LEU A 527 -5.40 -14.09 -30.84
C LEU A 527 -4.44 -15.28 -31.01
N LEU A 528 -4.23 -16.06 -29.95
CA LEU A 528 -3.39 -17.27 -29.94
C LEU A 528 -3.92 -18.38 -30.86
N LEU A 529 -5.22 -18.68 -30.84
CA LEU A 529 -5.78 -19.74 -31.69
C LEU A 529 -5.81 -19.34 -33.16
N ARG A 530 -5.90 -18.03 -33.47
CA ARG A 530 -5.76 -17.51 -34.84
C ARG A 530 -4.33 -17.64 -35.35
N THR A 531 -3.31 -17.30 -34.54
CA THR A 531 -1.91 -17.48 -34.96
C THR A 531 -1.58 -18.96 -35.18
N LEU A 532 -2.18 -19.85 -34.38
CA LEU A 532 -2.05 -21.31 -34.52
C LEU A 532 -2.96 -21.93 -35.61
N ARG A 533 -3.74 -21.11 -36.34
CA ARG A 533 -4.70 -21.54 -37.40
C ARG A 533 -5.77 -22.56 -36.96
N CYS A 534 -6.02 -22.70 -35.65
CA CYS A 534 -6.98 -23.66 -35.06
C CYS A 534 -8.16 -22.94 -34.39
N ASN A 535 -8.73 -21.93 -35.03
CA ASN A 535 -9.76 -21.09 -34.39
C ASN A 535 -11.18 -21.65 -34.60
N SER A 536 -11.68 -22.42 -33.62
CA SER A 536 -13.09 -22.83 -33.51
C SER A 536 -13.75 -22.21 -32.28
N ARG A 537 -15.00 -21.75 -32.41
CA ARG A 537 -15.77 -21.18 -31.28
C ARG A 537 -15.98 -22.17 -30.13
N THR A 538 -16.17 -23.45 -30.46
CA THR A 538 -16.32 -24.52 -29.47
C THR A 538 -15.00 -24.79 -28.74
N LEU A 539 -13.89 -24.83 -29.49
CA LEU A 539 -12.56 -25.00 -28.90
C LEU A 539 -12.21 -23.86 -27.95
N LEU A 540 -12.51 -22.60 -28.32
CA LEU A 540 -12.30 -21.44 -27.47
C LEU A 540 -13.04 -21.55 -26.14
N ARG A 541 -14.32 -21.97 -26.15
CA ARG A 541 -15.10 -22.17 -24.93
C ARG A 541 -14.52 -23.30 -24.07
N ILE A 542 -14.14 -24.42 -24.70
CA ILE A 542 -13.54 -25.56 -24.00
C ILE A 542 -12.22 -25.14 -23.34
N VAL A 543 -11.31 -24.50 -24.07
CA VAL A 543 -9.99 -24.09 -23.54
C VAL A 543 -10.13 -23.09 -22.39
N ARG A 544 -11.04 -22.11 -22.50
CA ARG A 544 -11.29 -21.11 -21.46
C ARG A 544 -11.81 -21.69 -20.14
N CYS A 545 -12.48 -22.84 -20.18
CA CYS A 545 -12.96 -23.52 -18.97
C CYS A 545 -11.98 -24.61 -18.51
N ALA A 546 -11.47 -25.42 -19.43
CA ALA A 546 -10.62 -26.56 -19.12
C ALA A 546 -9.25 -26.12 -18.56
N VAL A 547 -8.60 -25.12 -19.14
CA VAL A 547 -7.27 -24.70 -18.68
C VAL A 547 -7.29 -24.18 -17.24
N PRO A 548 -8.17 -23.23 -16.83
CA PRO A 548 -8.25 -22.83 -15.44
C PRO A 548 -8.61 -23.98 -14.50
N LEU A 549 -9.52 -24.88 -14.88
CA LEU A 549 -9.89 -26.03 -14.04
C LEU A 549 -8.74 -27.01 -13.85
N LEU A 550 -7.93 -27.27 -14.89
CA LEU A 550 -6.72 -28.09 -14.80
C LEU A 550 -5.68 -27.45 -13.88
N ILE A 551 -5.49 -26.12 -13.98
CA ILE A 551 -4.59 -25.39 -13.08
C ILE A 551 -5.10 -25.50 -11.64
N VAL A 552 -6.38 -25.26 -11.38
CA VAL A 552 -6.98 -25.42 -10.04
C VAL A 552 -6.81 -26.84 -9.52
N GLY A 553 -7.03 -27.86 -10.36
CA GLY A 553 -6.82 -29.27 -9.99
C GLY A 553 -5.37 -29.59 -9.63
N PHE A 554 -4.41 -29.09 -10.41
CA PHE A 554 -2.98 -29.22 -10.11
C PHE A 554 -2.60 -28.53 -8.79
N LEU A 555 -3.08 -27.30 -8.60
CA LEU A 555 -2.82 -26.51 -7.39
C LEU A 555 -3.37 -27.21 -6.16
N TYR A 556 -4.59 -27.73 -6.24
CA TYR A 556 -5.18 -28.53 -5.18
C TYR A 556 -4.31 -29.75 -4.87
N PHE A 557 -3.95 -30.57 -5.87
CA PHE A 557 -3.16 -31.78 -5.64
C PHE A 557 -1.76 -31.50 -5.05
N LYS A 558 -1.03 -30.50 -5.57
CA LYS A 558 0.35 -30.21 -5.14
C LYS A 558 0.42 -29.43 -3.81
N PHE A 559 -0.45 -28.43 -3.62
CA PHE A 559 -0.33 -27.48 -2.51
C PHE A 559 -1.29 -27.73 -1.35
N TRP A 560 -2.39 -28.46 -1.53
CA TRP A 560 -3.25 -28.85 -0.42
C TRP A 560 -2.51 -29.56 0.73
N PRO A 561 -1.65 -30.58 0.49
CA PRO A 561 -0.91 -31.22 1.59
C PRO A 561 0.06 -30.25 2.27
N LYS A 562 0.70 -29.34 1.51
CA LYS A 562 1.60 -28.32 2.08
C LYS A 562 0.84 -27.34 2.97
N LEU A 563 -0.29 -26.83 2.48
CA LEU A 563 -1.16 -25.92 3.23
C LEU A 563 -1.69 -26.58 4.51
N MET A 564 -2.14 -27.83 4.42
CA MET A 564 -2.60 -28.58 5.59
C MET A 564 -1.47 -28.83 6.59
N ASN A 565 -0.24 -29.08 6.12
CA ASN A 565 0.92 -29.25 7.01
C ASN A 565 1.27 -27.94 7.73
N GLU A 566 1.27 -26.80 7.02
CA GLU A 566 1.43 -25.45 7.61
C GLU A 566 0.32 -25.15 8.62
N LEU A 567 -0.93 -25.48 8.29
CA LEU A 567 -2.07 -25.31 9.20
C LEU A 567 -2.02 -26.27 10.39
N SER A 568 -1.35 -27.42 10.29
CA SER A 568 -1.19 -28.34 11.42
C SER A 568 0.03 -28.04 12.29
N GLU A 569 0.93 -27.15 11.82
CA GLU A 569 2.14 -26.81 12.53
C GLU A 569 1.82 -25.93 13.74
N LEU A 570 1.89 -26.54 14.93
CA LEU A 570 1.72 -25.85 16.20
C LEU A 570 3.08 -25.34 16.69
N ARG A 571 3.19 -24.03 16.85
CA ARG A 571 4.33 -23.36 17.47
C ARG A 571 3.84 -22.49 18.61
N GLU A 572 4.69 -22.35 19.62
CA GLU A 572 4.44 -21.47 20.76
C GLU A 572 5.33 -20.23 20.65
N PHE A 573 4.74 -19.05 20.79
CA PHE A 573 5.52 -17.83 20.96
C PHE A 573 6.18 -17.83 22.33
N TYR A 574 7.50 -17.99 22.39
CA TYR A 574 8.24 -18.08 23.64
C TYR A 574 9.40 -17.08 23.68
N ASP A 575 9.24 -16.05 24.53
CA ASP A 575 10.24 -14.97 24.73
C ASP A 575 10.33 -14.59 26.23
N PRO A 576 10.85 -15.48 27.09
CA PRO A 576 10.84 -15.28 28.53
C PRO A 576 11.70 -14.10 28.97
N ASP A 577 12.80 -13.81 28.28
CA ASP A 577 13.69 -12.70 28.60
C ASP A 577 12.99 -11.35 28.42
N THR A 578 12.15 -11.22 27.39
CA THR A 578 11.36 -9.99 27.17
C THR A 578 10.21 -9.91 28.15
N VAL A 579 9.53 -11.01 28.46
CA VAL A 579 8.47 -11.06 29.49
C VAL A 579 9.02 -10.64 30.85
N GLU A 580 10.19 -11.15 31.24
CA GLU A 580 10.86 -10.79 32.49
C GLU A 580 11.19 -9.29 32.52
N LEU A 581 11.75 -8.75 31.43
CA LEU A 581 12.04 -7.32 31.32
C LEU A 581 10.78 -6.47 31.48
N MET A 582 9.70 -6.78 30.75
CA MET A 582 8.45 -6.01 30.83
C MET A 582 7.82 -6.09 32.21
N THR A 583 7.85 -7.27 32.84
CA THR A 583 7.36 -7.47 34.21
C THR A 583 8.16 -6.66 35.22
N TRP A 584 9.49 -6.65 35.09
CA TRP A 584 10.36 -5.84 35.93
C TRP A 584 10.10 -4.33 35.75
N ILE A 585 9.98 -3.84 34.51
CA ILE A 585 9.66 -2.43 34.24
C ILE A 585 8.33 -2.06 34.89
N SER A 586 7.29 -2.88 34.70
CA SER A 586 5.96 -2.62 35.24
C SER A 586 5.92 -2.57 36.76
N THR A 587 6.71 -3.42 37.44
CA THR A 587 6.64 -3.59 38.91
C THR A 587 7.69 -2.81 39.69
N LYS A 588 8.88 -2.55 39.12
CA LYS A 588 10.04 -1.96 39.82
C LYS A 588 10.38 -0.54 39.39
N THR A 589 9.68 0.03 38.41
CA THR A 589 9.96 1.40 37.92
C THR A 589 8.76 2.34 38.05
N PRO A 590 8.99 3.65 38.27
CA PRO A 590 7.92 4.65 38.32
C PRO A 590 7.11 4.70 37.01
N LYS A 591 5.80 5.00 37.09
CA LYS A 591 4.93 5.12 35.91
C LYS A 591 5.39 6.17 34.89
N GLN A 592 5.99 7.26 35.37
CA GLN A 592 6.51 8.36 34.54
C GLN A 592 7.99 8.20 34.16
N ALA A 593 8.59 7.04 34.41
CA ALA A 593 9.99 6.81 34.06
C ALA A 593 10.18 6.83 32.54
N VAL A 594 11.27 7.46 32.09
CA VAL A 594 11.62 7.56 30.68
C VAL A 594 12.67 6.52 30.32
N PHE A 595 12.40 5.73 29.29
CA PHE A 595 13.29 4.68 28.79
C PHE A 595 13.93 5.04 27.45
N ALA A 596 15.23 4.76 27.35
CA ALA A 596 16.02 4.82 26.13
C ALA A 596 16.51 3.42 25.71
N GLY A 597 16.62 3.18 24.41
CA GLY A 597 17.00 1.87 23.86
C GLY A 597 16.80 1.80 22.34
N SER A 598 16.78 0.58 21.79
CA SER A 598 16.42 0.40 20.38
C SER A 598 14.98 0.81 20.13
N MET A 599 14.73 1.39 18.95
CA MET A 599 13.38 1.81 18.58
C MET A 599 12.39 0.63 18.62
N GLN A 600 12.85 -0.57 18.24
CA GLN A 600 12.04 -1.78 18.16
C GLN A 600 11.55 -2.24 19.53
N LEU A 601 12.44 -2.29 20.53
CA LEU A 601 12.12 -2.69 21.89
C LEU A 601 11.26 -1.64 22.60
N LEU A 602 11.57 -0.36 22.40
CA LEU A 602 10.85 0.74 23.06
C LEU A 602 9.35 0.75 22.72
N ALA A 603 8.98 0.37 21.50
CA ALA A 603 7.55 0.23 21.16
C ALA A 603 6.85 -0.86 21.99
N GLY A 604 7.53 -1.98 22.25
CA GLY A 604 7.05 -3.02 23.16
C GLY A 604 6.96 -2.55 24.60
N ILE A 605 7.95 -1.79 25.09
CA ILE A 605 7.93 -1.19 26.43
C ILE A 605 6.71 -0.27 26.59
N LYS A 606 6.43 0.57 25.59
CA LYS A 606 5.25 1.44 25.63
C LYS A 606 3.96 0.65 25.65
N LEU A 607 3.82 -0.38 24.80
CA LEU A 607 2.60 -1.19 24.78
C LEU A 607 2.37 -1.92 26.11
N CYS A 608 3.38 -2.67 26.58
CA CYS A 608 3.24 -3.56 27.73
C CYS A 608 3.21 -2.80 29.06
N THR A 609 3.86 -1.63 29.13
CA THR A 609 4.08 -0.92 30.39
C THR A 609 3.54 0.50 30.39
N GLY A 610 3.29 1.14 29.24
CA GLY A 610 2.83 2.53 29.17
C GLY A 610 3.88 3.56 29.59
N ARG A 611 5.18 3.19 29.60
CA ARG A 611 6.29 4.10 29.97
C ARG A 611 6.66 5.03 28.83
N VAL A 612 7.23 6.18 29.20
CA VAL A 612 7.57 7.23 28.25
C VAL A 612 8.85 6.87 27.48
N LEU A 613 8.85 7.11 26.17
CA LEU A 613 9.97 6.73 25.30
C LEU A 613 10.85 7.93 24.93
N THR A 614 12.14 7.69 24.71
CA THR A 614 13.01 8.70 24.07
C THR A 614 12.90 8.70 22.56
N ASN A 615 12.67 7.56 21.94
CA ASN A 615 12.60 7.35 20.49
C ASN A 615 11.68 6.16 20.20
N HIS A 616 11.24 6.04 18.94
CA HIS A 616 10.31 4.98 18.53
C HIS A 616 10.41 4.69 17.02
N PRO A 617 9.85 3.56 16.53
CA PRO A 617 10.05 3.08 15.14
C PRO A 617 9.52 3.98 14.03
N HIS A 618 8.57 4.88 14.32
CA HIS A 618 8.06 5.82 13.32
C HIS A 618 9.11 6.90 12.97
N TYR A 619 9.97 6.61 11.99
CA TYR A 619 11.23 7.32 11.67
C TYR A 619 11.08 8.50 10.69
N GLU A 620 9.86 8.97 10.42
CA GLU A 620 9.58 9.96 9.36
C GLU A 620 9.93 11.41 9.74
N ASP A 621 9.94 11.72 11.03
CA ASP A 621 10.25 13.06 11.52
C ASP A 621 11.75 13.28 11.68
N LYS A 622 12.23 14.43 11.23
CA LYS A 622 13.66 14.74 11.23
C LYS A 622 14.25 14.79 12.64
N ASP A 623 13.60 15.49 13.56
CA ASP A 623 14.12 15.64 14.91
C ASP A 623 14.17 14.30 15.65
N LEU A 624 13.19 13.44 15.40
CA LEU A 624 13.20 12.09 15.95
C LEU A 624 14.31 11.22 15.35
N ARG A 625 14.63 11.34 14.05
CA ARG A 625 15.79 10.67 13.45
C ARG A 625 17.09 11.12 14.10
N ASP A 626 17.28 12.44 14.21
CA ASP A 626 18.45 13.03 14.85
C ASP A 626 18.57 12.54 16.30
N ARG A 627 17.47 12.53 17.04
CA ARG A 627 17.41 12.01 18.41
C ARG A 627 17.71 10.51 18.49
N THR A 628 17.20 9.71 17.56
CA THR A 628 17.44 8.27 17.52
C THR A 628 18.91 7.99 17.25
N ARG A 629 19.53 8.69 16.29
CA ARG A 629 20.97 8.62 16.02
C ARG A 629 21.81 8.97 17.26
N GLN A 630 21.36 9.96 18.04
CA GLN A 630 22.01 10.33 19.31
C GLN A 630 21.84 9.23 20.38
N VAL A 631 20.62 8.73 20.60
CA VAL A 631 20.37 7.64 21.58
C VAL A 631 21.16 6.39 21.21
N TYR A 632 21.32 6.08 19.93
CA TYR A 632 22.09 4.92 19.45
C TYR A 632 23.60 5.04 19.68
N GLN A 633 24.13 6.20 20.08
CA GLN A 633 25.54 6.33 20.48
C GLN A 633 25.91 5.44 21.68
N VAL A 634 24.93 4.88 22.40
CA VAL A 634 25.17 3.82 23.41
C VAL A 634 25.82 2.56 22.81
N TYR A 635 25.67 2.33 21.51
CA TYR A 635 26.31 1.23 20.77
C TYR A 635 27.60 1.66 20.06
N ALA A 636 27.98 2.95 20.14
CA ALA A 636 29.18 3.49 19.51
C ALA A 636 30.40 3.46 20.45
N ARG A 637 31.56 3.84 19.90
CA ARG A 637 32.82 4.02 20.64
C ARG A 637 32.92 5.45 21.19
N ARG A 638 32.37 5.67 22.38
CA ARG A 638 32.19 7.00 23.02
C ARG A 638 32.47 6.92 24.52
N SER A 639 32.85 8.06 25.12
CA SER A 639 33.09 8.17 26.56
C SER A 639 31.78 8.05 27.37
N PRO A 640 31.83 7.56 28.62
CA PRO A 640 30.65 7.47 29.46
C PRO A 640 30.04 8.83 29.79
N GLU A 641 30.83 9.90 29.87
CA GLU A 641 30.36 11.27 30.11
C GLU A 641 29.53 11.81 28.94
N GLU A 642 29.99 11.56 27.71
CA GLU A 642 29.29 11.99 26.50
C GLU A 642 27.96 11.26 26.35
N VAL A 643 27.96 9.93 26.50
CA VAL A 643 26.73 9.11 26.43
C VAL A 643 25.75 9.50 27.54
N TYR A 644 26.24 9.74 28.76
CA TYR A 644 25.41 10.26 29.85
C TYR A 644 24.80 11.63 29.49
N GLY A 645 25.60 12.53 28.92
CA GLY A 645 25.14 13.84 28.44
C GLY A 645 24.00 13.72 27.42
N ILE A 646 24.17 12.86 26.41
CA ILE A 646 23.18 12.59 25.36
C ILE A 646 21.88 12.05 25.96
N LEU A 647 21.96 11.02 26.79
CA LEU A 647 20.78 10.40 27.40
C LEU A 647 20.03 11.37 28.32
N ARG A 648 20.75 12.22 29.07
CA ARG A 648 20.14 13.28 29.90
C ARG A 648 19.53 14.39 29.06
N ALA A 649 20.10 14.73 27.90
CA ALA A 649 19.51 15.67 26.95
C ALA A 649 18.22 15.09 26.33
N ALA A 650 18.20 13.79 26.06
CA ALA A 650 17.01 13.05 25.66
C ALA A 650 16.03 12.76 26.81
N GLY A 651 16.31 13.19 28.05
CA GLY A 651 15.42 13.02 29.18
C GLY A 651 15.27 11.60 29.71
N ALA A 652 16.18 10.68 29.38
CA ALA A 652 16.14 9.30 29.86
C ALA A 652 16.45 9.19 31.36
N ASP A 653 15.70 8.32 32.05
CA ASP A 653 16.00 7.85 33.41
C ASP A 653 16.67 6.47 33.39
N TYR A 654 16.32 5.64 32.41
CA TYR A 654 16.84 4.30 32.21
C TYR A 654 17.30 4.12 30.75
N VAL A 655 18.35 3.33 30.56
CA VAL A 655 18.80 2.87 29.24
C VAL A 655 18.81 1.34 29.22
N VAL A 656 18.22 0.76 28.18
CA VAL A 656 18.22 -0.68 27.91
C VAL A 656 19.22 -0.97 26.81
N LEU A 657 20.19 -1.84 27.11
CA LEU A 657 21.19 -2.32 26.16
C LEU A 657 20.88 -3.77 25.78
N GLU A 658 20.94 -4.05 24.49
CA GLU A 658 20.64 -5.35 23.91
C GLU A 658 21.94 -6.03 23.45
N ASN A 659 22.16 -7.26 23.90
CA ASN A 659 23.33 -8.05 23.51
C ASN A 659 23.31 -8.38 22.01
N SER A 660 22.12 -8.59 21.43
CA SER A 660 21.93 -8.81 19.98
C SER A 660 22.49 -7.67 19.14
N ILE A 661 22.33 -6.42 19.59
CA ILE A 661 22.81 -5.22 18.88
C ILE A 661 24.29 -4.96 19.19
N CYS A 662 24.68 -5.06 20.46
CA CYS A 662 26.06 -4.79 20.88
C CYS A 662 27.07 -5.74 20.20
N TYR A 663 26.69 -7.02 20.11
CA TYR A 663 27.52 -8.08 19.55
C TYR A 663 27.06 -8.56 18.16
N GLU A 664 26.29 -7.75 17.44
CA GLU A 664 25.64 -8.09 16.17
C GLU A 664 26.61 -8.70 15.12
N ARG A 665 26.32 -9.92 14.67
CA ARG A 665 27.12 -10.66 13.67
C ARG A 665 26.32 -11.04 12.42
N ARG A 666 25.01 -10.83 12.38
CA ARG A 666 24.16 -11.25 11.24
C ARG A 666 24.51 -10.50 9.96
N HIS A 667 24.71 -9.19 10.08
CA HIS A 667 25.00 -8.33 8.94
C HIS A 667 26.49 -8.34 8.60
N ARG A 668 26.80 -8.21 7.31
CA ARG A 668 28.17 -8.05 6.81
C ARG A 668 28.79 -6.74 7.33
N ARG A 669 30.12 -6.69 7.40
CA ARG A 669 30.89 -5.48 7.73
C ARG A 669 30.45 -4.33 6.81
N GLY A 670 30.19 -3.16 7.40
CA GLY A 670 29.62 -1.98 6.74
C GLY A 670 28.11 -1.86 6.86
N CYS A 671 27.40 -2.92 7.28
CA CYS A 671 25.95 -2.92 7.45
C CYS A 671 25.46 -3.31 8.86
N ARG A 672 26.38 -3.54 9.81
CA ARG A 672 26.03 -3.70 11.22
C ARG A 672 25.72 -2.33 11.82
N LEU A 673 24.73 -2.20 12.71
CA LEU A 673 24.38 -0.91 13.32
C LEU A 673 25.59 -0.19 13.93
N ARG A 674 26.47 -0.95 14.60
CA ARG A 674 27.74 -0.45 15.14
C ARG A 674 28.68 0.12 14.08
N ASP A 675 28.79 -0.52 12.92
CA ASP A 675 29.63 -0.03 11.82
C ASP A 675 29.07 1.26 11.26
N LEU A 676 27.73 1.35 11.12
CA LEU A 676 27.07 2.56 10.65
C LEU A 676 27.32 3.74 11.61
N LEU A 677 27.34 3.48 12.92
CA LEU A 677 27.66 4.49 13.94
C LEU A 677 29.14 4.87 13.90
N ASP A 678 30.04 3.90 13.72
CA ASP A 678 31.48 4.15 13.62
C ASP A 678 31.78 5.01 12.38
N LEU A 679 31.24 4.66 11.21
CA LEU A 679 31.34 5.46 9.98
C LEU A 679 30.75 6.87 10.13
N ALA A 680 29.59 6.98 10.78
CA ALA A 680 28.93 8.26 11.02
C ALA A 680 29.66 9.16 12.03
N ASN A 681 30.56 8.58 12.84
CA ASN A 681 31.45 9.27 13.77
C ASN A 681 32.86 9.49 13.21
N GLY A 682 33.18 8.98 12.02
CA GLY A 682 34.52 9.06 11.42
C GLY A 682 35.52 8.03 11.96
N HIS A 683 35.04 6.97 12.61
CA HIS A 683 35.86 5.93 13.22
C HIS A 683 36.04 4.71 12.31
N ILE A 684 37.19 4.04 12.45
CA ILE A 684 37.47 2.75 11.81
C ILE A 684 36.52 1.66 12.33
N MET A 685 35.94 0.88 11.41
CA MET A 685 35.01 -0.21 11.71
C MET A 685 35.71 -1.48 12.23
N ASP A 686 35.00 -2.23 13.06
CA ASP A 686 35.48 -3.51 13.62
C ASP A 686 35.69 -4.61 12.57
N GLY A 687 36.73 -5.42 12.78
CA GLY A 687 37.02 -6.63 12.01
C GLY A 687 37.84 -6.41 10.73
N PRO A 688 38.26 -7.49 10.06
CA PRO A 688 39.11 -7.43 8.88
C PRO A 688 38.38 -6.82 7.69
N GLY A 689 39.07 -5.94 6.96
CA GLY A 689 38.61 -5.37 5.68
C GLY A 689 39.17 -3.97 5.45
N GLU A 690 39.00 -3.46 4.23
CA GLU A 690 39.44 -2.12 3.85
C GLU A 690 38.62 -1.04 4.56
N ASN A 691 39.25 0.09 4.87
CA ASN A 691 38.62 1.26 5.47
C ASN A 691 38.87 2.44 4.55
N ASP A 692 37.93 3.39 4.52
CA ASP A 692 38.16 4.66 3.86
C ASP A 692 39.38 5.36 4.51
N PRO A 693 40.28 5.99 3.72
CA PRO A 693 41.55 6.52 4.21
C PRO A 693 41.40 7.70 5.19
N ASP A 694 40.22 8.29 5.29
CA ASP A 694 39.90 9.42 6.17
C ASP A 694 39.40 8.99 7.57
N LEU A 695 39.22 7.69 7.81
CA LEU A 695 38.74 7.16 9.09
C LEU A 695 39.87 7.05 10.13
N THR A 696 39.59 7.49 11.36
CA THR A 696 40.57 7.44 12.46
C THR A 696 40.27 6.32 13.46
N PRO A 697 41.27 5.78 14.17
CA PRO A 697 41.02 4.92 15.32
C PRO A 697 40.25 5.68 16.41
N ALA A 698 39.24 5.03 17.00
CA ALA A 698 38.50 5.64 18.11
C ALA A 698 39.31 5.61 19.42
N GLU A 699 39.23 6.68 20.21
CA GLU A 699 39.96 6.83 21.49
C GLU A 699 39.37 5.98 22.62
N HIS A 700 38.07 5.67 22.55
CA HIS A 700 37.34 4.96 23.58
C HIS A 700 36.90 3.56 23.12
N PRO A 701 36.78 2.60 24.06
CA PRO A 701 36.15 1.32 23.76
C PRO A 701 34.65 1.51 23.45
N ARG A 702 34.02 0.46 22.91
CA ARG A 702 32.58 0.47 22.64
C ARG A 702 31.80 0.54 23.96
N PHE A 703 30.88 1.50 24.07
CA PHE A 703 30.21 1.79 25.34
C PHE A 703 29.41 0.58 25.86
N CYS A 704 28.65 -0.10 25.01
CA CYS A 704 27.81 -1.23 25.40
C CYS A 704 28.59 -2.46 25.94
N GLU A 705 29.87 -2.59 25.58
CA GLU A 705 30.78 -3.61 26.11
C GLU A 705 31.47 -3.09 27.39
N ALA A 706 32.01 -1.88 27.33
CA ALA A 706 32.79 -1.30 28.41
C ALA A 706 31.97 -1.05 29.69
N ILE A 707 30.69 -0.69 29.58
CA ILE A 707 29.81 -0.48 30.74
C ILE A 707 29.61 -1.77 31.56
N GLN A 708 29.77 -2.95 30.96
CA GLN A 708 29.62 -4.23 31.66
C GLN A 708 30.79 -4.53 32.59
N THR A 709 31.94 -3.89 32.39
CA THR A 709 33.15 -4.07 33.22
C THR A 709 33.08 -3.36 34.58
N ASP A 710 31.98 -2.64 34.86
CA ASP A 710 31.72 -1.93 36.13
C ASP A 710 32.86 -0.97 36.54
N GLY A 711 33.60 -0.40 35.58
CA GLY A 711 34.66 0.57 35.82
C GLY A 711 34.18 1.83 36.56
N ALA A 712 35.07 2.47 37.34
CA ALA A 712 34.73 3.60 38.21
C ALA A 712 34.05 4.78 37.48
N ALA A 713 34.47 5.08 36.25
CA ALA A 713 33.87 6.14 35.42
C ALA A 713 32.41 5.83 35.04
N TYR A 714 32.10 4.56 34.73
CA TYR A 714 30.76 4.12 34.38
C TYR A 714 29.85 4.06 35.61
N THR A 715 30.33 3.45 36.70
CA THR A 715 29.55 3.33 37.94
C THR A 715 29.30 4.68 38.63
N ALA A 716 30.10 5.71 38.36
CA ALA A 716 29.83 7.07 38.81
C ALA A 716 28.57 7.69 38.17
N LEU A 717 28.24 7.30 36.93
CA LEU A 717 27.16 7.89 36.13
C LEU A 717 25.95 6.96 35.96
N PHE A 718 26.17 5.66 35.96
CA PHE A 718 25.18 4.62 35.72
C PHE A 718 25.13 3.63 36.89
N SER A 719 23.96 3.08 37.15
CA SER A 719 23.78 1.96 38.09
C SER A 719 22.98 0.86 37.41
N ARG A 720 23.55 -0.35 37.32
CA ARG A 720 22.86 -1.53 36.80
C ARG A 720 21.69 -1.88 37.72
N THR A 721 20.48 -1.99 37.17
CA THR A 721 19.25 -2.26 37.95
C THR A 721 18.52 -3.53 37.53
N PHE A 722 18.78 -4.02 36.31
CA PHE A 722 18.25 -5.28 35.80
C PHE A 722 19.25 -5.89 34.83
N GLN A 723 19.31 -7.22 34.80
CA GLN A 723 20.13 -7.98 33.88
C GLN A 723 19.48 -9.36 33.69
N ASN A 724 19.33 -9.76 32.43
CA ASN A 724 19.09 -11.14 32.05
C ASN A 724 20.01 -11.51 30.87
N LYS A 725 19.74 -12.62 30.17
CA LYS A 725 20.62 -13.12 29.10
C LYS A 725 20.68 -12.16 27.91
N THR A 726 19.58 -11.48 27.62
CA THR A 726 19.42 -10.64 26.42
C THR A 726 19.57 -9.14 26.71
N PHE A 727 19.07 -8.68 27.86
CA PHE A 727 18.93 -7.26 28.19
C PHE A 727 19.71 -6.85 29.44
N HIS A 728 20.35 -5.69 29.37
CA HIS A 728 20.98 -5.03 30.51
C HIS A 728 20.38 -3.64 30.68
N VAL A 729 19.80 -3.35 31.85
CA VAL A 729 19.19 -2.04 32.13
C VAL A 729 20.02 -1.27 33.14
N TYR A 730 20.37 -0.05 32.76
CA TYR A 730 21.12 0.88 33.60
C TYR A 730 20.27 2.12 33.90
N ARG A 731 20.19 2.47 35.18
CA ARG A 731 19.59 3.72 35.64
C ARG A 731 20.64 4.82 35.64
N LEU A 732 20.26 6.01 35.16
CA LEU A 732 21.11 7.18 35.16
C LEU A 732 21.10 7.84 36.54
N LYS A 733 22.29 8.05 37.13
CA LYS A 733 22.43 8.75 38.41
C LYS A 733 22.12 10.23 38.22
N LYS A 734 21.29 10.83 39.07
CA LYS A 734 21.06 12.28 39.05
C LYS A 734 22.31 12.99 39.60
N LYS A 735 22.89 13.95 38.87
CA LYS A 735 23.91 14.85 39.45
C LYS A 735 23.29 15.53 40.68
N ARG A 736 23.88 15.35 41.87
CA ARG A 736 23.51 16.11 43.06
C ARG A 736 23.64 17.59 42.71
N ARG A 737 22.52 18.34 42.73
CA ARG A 737 22.58 19.80 42.75
C ARG A 737 23.39 20.17 44.00
N LYS A 738 24.59 20.75 43.83
CA LYS A 738 25.27 21.43 44.93
C LYS A 738 24.40 22.64 45.26
N THR A 739 23.67 22.58 46.37
CA THR A 739 23.04 23.77 46.97
C THR A 739 24.18 24.75 47.27
N PRO A 740 24.14 26.02 46.81
CA PRO A 740 25.13 26.99 47.23
C PRO A 740 24.97 27.17 48.74
N ARG A 741 26.04 26.93 49.50
CA ARG A 741 26.11 27.31 50.92
C ARG A 741 25.89 28.82 50.98
N SER A 742 24.86 29.24 51.71
CA SER A 742 24.70 30.63 52.14
C SER A 742 25.96 31.09 52.89
N PRO A 743 26.46 32.31 52.66
CA PRO A 743 27.56 32.85 53.45
C PRO A 743 27.07 33.07 54.88
N ALA A 744 27.90 32.66 55.84
CA ALA A 744 27.66 32.82 57.27
C ALA A 744 27.56 34.32 57.62
N GLU A 745 26.54 34.68 58.41
CA GLU A 745 26.47 35.98 59.08
C GLU A 745 27.66 36.15 60.03
N PRO A 746 28.28 37.34 60.09
CA PRO A 746 29.34 37.62 61.05
C PRO A 746 28.74 37.72 62.47
N ALA A 747 29.35 36.98 63.39
CA ALA A 747 29.04 37.00 64.80
C ALA A 747 29.20 38.41 65.39
N ALA A 748 28.13 38.95 65.97
CA ALA A 748 28.21 40.06 66.90
C ALA A 748 28.91 39.59 68.19
N THR A 749 29.90 40.35 68.63
CA THR A 749 30.51 40.25 69.97
C THR A 749 30.39 41.62 70.65
N PRO A 750 30.43 41.63 72.00
CA PRO A 750 29.34 42.12 72.87
C PRO A 750 29.17 43.63 72.97
#